data_AF-A0AAQ3KIQ5-F1
#
_entry.id   AF-A0AAQ3KIQ5-F1
#
_cell.length_a   1.000
_cell.length_b   1.000
_cell.length_c   1.000
_cell.angle_alpha   90.00
_cell.angle_beta   90.00
_cell.angle_gamma   90.00
#
_symmetry.space_group_name_H-M   'P 1'
#
loop_
_entity.id
_entity.type
_entity.pdbx_description
1 polymer ?
#
loop_
_entity_poly.entity_id
_entity_poly.type
_entity_poly.pdbx_seq_one_letter_code
_entity_poly.pdbx_strand_id
1 'polypeptide(L)'
;MSLNRLKETLLRCSNLHSATAGAALSSYSTRESLSQVPPPRKPPKSSLSQQLLRLDPQSLSVDLRFRAPNTRLEEEKTATENKEEGNDGPTTACVNRDTFLPQTVARGPYEPLVLSSPGEIPLAQVPPSINCRLLKHQRVGVQFLYNLYKNNLGGVLGDDMGLGKTIQTIAFLAAVIGKDSEHGAHEVDHVRKKGPILIICPTSVIHNWENEFSEWSDLSVAVYHGPNRDLILGKLESHGTEILITSFDTFRIHDKILCEVPWEIVIVDEAHRLKNEKSRLYKACLGIKTRKRFGLTGTIMQNRILELFNLFDWVAPGSLGTWEHFRDFYDEPLKHGQRLSASERYIQIADERKRHLVTVLQKYLLRRTKEETIGHLMLGKEDNVVFCAMSELQKRVYKRMLEQPDVQCLINKDLPCSCGSPLTQVECCKKIVPSGIIWSYLHRDNPEGCESCPFCLVLPCLIKLQQISNHVELIKPNPKDDVEKQKKDAELASAVFGADVDLVGGNAQSESFMGLSDVEHCGKMRALDKLLLSWTSKGDKILLFSYSVRMLDILEKFLIRKGYCFSRLDGSTPMSLRQSLVDDFNKSPSKQVFLISTRAGGLGLNLASANRVVIFDPNWNPAQDLQAQDRSFRYGQKRHVIVFRLLAAGSLEELVYSRQIYKQQLSNIAVSGKMEKRYFQGVQDCKEFQGELFGICNLFGDLSDKLFTSEIIEMHEKQGENSTTLIRPFNPEIDYDNFPKETSKASSHAKSDEMTFFCEDKNKLQDLGIVYAHRNEDVVNMGPGLPEKIVTGATHEEFADNTSSKTRGNSSKRIYKMDRLSSEELKRNEFRHIAHGMGMEELKFSKWVLSASHSQRIEVLQNYKKKKQLI
;
A
#
# COMPACT_ATOMS: atom_id res chain seq x y z
N MET A 1 5.46 11.35 -26.65
CA MET A 1 4.44 12.35 -26.25
C MET A 1 4.98 13.72 -26.65
N SER A 2 4.25 14.55 -27.41
CA SER A 2 4.80 15.79 -27.96
C SER A 2 4.89 16.93 -26.93
N LEU A 3 5.95 17.73 -27.07
CA LEU A 3 6.39 18.85 -26.22
C LEU A 3 5.43 20.05 -26.17
N ASN A 4 4.38 20.08 -27.01
CA ASN A 4 3.55 21.27 -27.19
C ASN A 4 2.60 21.59 -26.02
N ARG A 5 2.47 20.71 -25.01
CA ARG A 5 1.59 20.97 -23.84
C ARG A 5 2.27 21.66 -22.66
N LEU A 6 3.60 21.82 -22.69
CA LEU A 6 4.33 22.46 -21.59
C LEU A 6 4.44 23.98 -21.76
N LYS A 7 4.25 24.48 -22.99
CA LYS A 7 4.45 25.89 -23.36
C LYS A 7 3.33 26.83 -22.89
N GLU A 8 2.13 26.32 -22.65
CA GLU A 8 0.97 27.15 -22.26
C GLU A 8 0.86 27.38 -20.75
N THR A 9 1.77 26.84 -19.93
CA THR A 9 1.67 26.93 -18.46
C THR A 9 2.48 28.06 -17.83
N LEU A 10 3.09 28.95 -18.62
CA LEU A 10 4.03 29.97 -18.13
C LEU A 10 3.71 31.40 -18.62
N LEU A 11 2.53 31.93 -18.30
CA LEU A 11 2.31 33.38 -18.31
C LEU A 11 1.66 33.84 -17.00
N ARG A 12 2.33 34.78 -16.31
CA ARG A 12 1.86 35.51 -15.13
C ARG A 12 0.90 36.62 -15.57
N CYS A 13 -0.14 36.87 -14.78
CA CYS A 13 -0.70 38.22 -14.61
C CYS A 13 -1.24 38.40 -13.18
N SER A 14 -1.14 39.64 -12.74
CA SER A 14 -1.14 40.17 -11.37
C SER A 14 -2.50 40.69 -10.88
N ASN A 15 -2.70 40.59 -9.56
CA ASN A 15 -3.46 41.41 -8.60
C ASN A 15 -4.86 41.95 -8.98
N LEU A 16 -5.87 41.69 -8.12
CA LEU A 16 -6.46 42.72 -7.23
C LEU A 16 -7.53 42.16 -6.26
N HIS A 17 -7.39 42.55 -4.98
CA HIS A 17 -8.38 42.89 -3.93
C HIS A 17 -9.63 42.01 -3.65
N SER A 18 -9.73 41.42 -2.45
CA SER A 18 -10.43 41.92 -1.23
C SER A 18 -11.94 41.56 -1.23
N ALA A 19 -12.63 41.15 -0.18
CA ALA A 19 -12.46 41.34 1.25
C ALA A 19 -13.40 40.42 2.06
N THR A 20 -13.09 40.29 3.36
CA THR A 20 -14.01 40.20 4.53
C THR A 20 -14.99 39.02 4.63
N ALA A 21 -14.77 38.10 5.59
CA ALA A 21 -15.26 38.14 6.98
C ALA A 21 -16.53 37.29 7.12
N GLY A 22 -16.78 36.50 8.15
CA GLY A 22 -16.04 36.17 9.36
C GLY A 22 -16.77 35.00 10.04
N ALA A 23 -16.26 34.64 11.22
CA ALA A 23 -16.94 34.09 12.40
C ALA A 23 -18.15 33.15 12.21
N ALA A 24 -18.33 32.06 12.95
CA ALA A 24 -17.64 31.41 14.03
C ALA A 24 -18.56 30.22 14.42
N LEU A 25 -18.00 29.28 15.19
CA LEU A 25 -18.63 28.63 16.36
C LEU A 25 -20.13 28.24 16.27
N SER A 26 -20.56 27.02 16.55
CA SER A 26 -19.96 25.96 17.37
C SER A 26 -21.07 24.94 17.65
N SER A 27 -20.67 23.68 17.76
CA SER A 27 -21.08 22.71 18.78
C SER A 27 -22.57 22.54 19.14
N TYR A 28 -23.05 21.29 19.07
CA TYR A 28 -23.14 20.34 20.20
C TYR A 28 -23.85 19.08 19.62
N SER A 29 -23.19 17.93 19.45
CA SER A 29 -23.04 16.81 20.43
C SER A 29 -24.36 16.45 21.12
N THR A 30 -24.82 15.21 21.14
CA THR A 30 -24.22 14.01 21.77
C THR A 30 -24.85 12.74 21.17
N ARG A 31 -24.12 11.65 20.86
CA ARG A 31 -23.66 10.55 21.77
C ARG A 31 -24.81 9.94 22.58
N GLU A 32 -25.14 8.65 22.40
CA GLU A 32 -24.55 7.46 23.07
C GLU A 32 -25.21 6.18 22.45
N SER A 33 -24.78 4.93 22.55
CA SER A 33 -23.87 4.20 23.46
C SER A 33 -23.51 2.83 22.85
N LEU A 34 -22.39 2.26 23.33
CA LEU A 34 -21.81 0.97 22.95
C LEU A 34 -22.39 -0.22 23.73
N SER A 35 -22.24 -1.42 23.16
CA SER A 35 -22.04 -2.67 23.88
C SER A 35 -20.81 -3.43 23.33
N GLN A 36 -20.00 -3.96 24.24
CA GLN A 36 -18.70 -4.59 24.00
C GLN A 36 -18.79 -6.10 23.79
N VAL A 37 -17.88 -6.66 22.98
CA VAL A 37 -17.67 -8.10 22.68
C VAL A 37 -16.20 -8.44 23.01
N PRO A 38 -15.85 -9.68 23.42
CA PRO A 38 -14.54 -10.01 23.99
C PRO A 38 -13.42 -10.10 22.93
N PRO A 39 -12.13 -9.95 23.31
CA PRO A 39 -11.05 -9.83 22.35
C PRO A 39 -10.58 -11.20 21.80
N PRO A 40 -10.13 -11.27 20.53
CA PRO A 40 -9.60 -12.49 19.94
C PRO A 40 -8.14 -12.75 20.33
N ARG A 41 -7.77 -14.03 20.46
CA ARG A 41 -6.42 -14.52 20.81
C ARG A 41 -5.43 -14.23 19.67
N LYS A 42 -4.37 -13.46 19.96
CA LYS A 42 -3.22 -13.19 19.06
C LYS A 42 -2.06 -14.16 19.36
N PRO A 43 -1.25 -14.57 18.36
CA PRO A 43 -0.03 -15.35 18.59
C PRO A 43 1.08 -14.48 19.22
N PRO A 44 2.11 -15.09 19.86
CA PRO A 44 3.15 -14.35 20.55
C PRO A 44 3.99 -13.52 19.56
N LYS A 45 4.38 -12.31 19.97
CA LYS A 45 5.32 -11.48 19.24
C LYS A 45 6.70 -12.16 19.24
N SER A 46 7.04 -12.90 18.19
CA SER A 46 8.43 -13.29 17.93
C SER A 46 9.05 -12.28 16.97
N SER A 47 10.20 -11.71 17.35
CA SER A 47 10.99 -10.85 16.46
C SER A 47 11.33 -11.62 15.18
N LEU A 48 11.48 -10.90 14.06
CA LEU A 48 11.88 -11.45 12.77
C LEU A 48 13.20 -12.26 12.86
N SER A 49 14.09 -11.89 13.79
CA SER A 49 15.28 -12.65 14.15
C SER A 49 14.97 -14.06 14.68
N GLN A 50 13.94 -14.26 15.51
CA GLN A 50 13.54 -15.60 15.97
C GLN A 50 13.00 -16.52 14.86
N GLN A 51 12.42 -15.97 13.79
CA GLN A 51 11.95 -16.77 12.64
C GLN A 51 13.11 -17.16 11.71
N LEU A 52 14.12 -16.29 11.55
CA LEU A 52 15.36 -16.60 10.83
C LEU A 52 16.25 -17.57 11.62
N LEU A 53 16.21 -17.55 12.95
CA LEU A 53 16.95 -18.49 13.82
C LEU A 53 16.45 -19.94 13.75
N ARG A 54 15.22 -20.20 13.28
CA ARG A 54 14.69 -21.57 13.06
C ARG A 54 15.19 -22.21 11.74
N LEU A 55 16.17 -21.60 11.08
CA LEU A 55 16.66 -22.00 9.76
C LEU A 55 17.93 -22.84 9.78
N ASP A 56 18.40 -23.32 10.94
CA ASP A 56 19.57 -24.21 11.01
C ASP A 56 19.16 -25.71 11.14
N PRO A 57 19.78 -26.67 10.42
CA PRO A 57 19.40 -28.09 10.43
C PRO A 57 19.84 -28.87 11.68
N GLN A 58 20.54 -28.24 12.63
CA GLN A 58 21.22 -28.94 13.72
C GLN A 58 20.79 -28.42 15.10
N SER A 59 19.53 -28.66 15.47
CA SER A 59 19.15 -28.89 16.87
C SER A 59 17.67 -29.27 16.96
N LEU A 60 17.41 -30.56 17.16
CA LEU A 60 16.34 -31.10 18.01
C LEU A 60 16.44 -32.63 17.98
N SER A 61 17.43 -33.16 18.68
CA SER A 61 17.42 -34.53 19.19
C SER A 61 16.96 -34.49 20.65
N VAL A 62 15.67 -34.67 20.91
CA VAL A 62 15.16 -35.24 22.16
C VAL A 62 13.96 -36.13 21.86
N ASP A 63 14.13 -37.41 22.17
CA ASP A 63 13.17 -38.51 22.13
C ASP A 63 11.89 -38.23 22.94
N LEU A 64 10.72 -38.54 22.36
CA LEU A 64 9.59 -39.10 23.10
C LEU A 64 9.00 -40.26 22.28
N ARG A 65 9.44 -41.47 22.62
CA ARG A 65 8.83 -42.74 22.20
C ARG A 65 7.46 -42.88 22.85
N PHE A 66 6.44 -43.30 22.11
CA PHE A 66 5.52 -44.35 22.61
C PHE A 66 4.96 -45.19 21.46
N ARG A 67 4.95 -46.50 21.72
CA ARG A 67 4.70 -47.66 20.85
C ARG A 67 3.35 -47.65 20.12
N ALA A 68 3.36 -48.10 18.87
CA ALA A 68 2.22 -48.73 18.21
C ALA A 68 2.28 -50.27 18.38
N PRO A 69 1.17 -50.98 18.58
CA PRO A 69 1.14 -52.43 18.47
C PRO A 69 0.77 -52.87 17.04
N ASN A 70 1.51 -53.89 16.58
CA ASN A 70 1.28 -54.66 15.36
C ASN A 70 -0.05 -55.43 15.42
N THR A 71 -0.74 -55.53 14.28
CA THR A 71 -1.16 -56.85 13.77
C THR A 71 -1.38 -56.81 12.26
N ARG A 72 -0.75 -57.75 11.56
CA ARG A 72 -0.94 -58.14 10.16
C ARG A 72 -2.36 -58.67 9.93
N LEU A 73 -2.84 -58.59 8.70
CA LEU A 73 -3.48 -59.71 7.99
C LEU A 73 -3.41 -59.46 6.47
N GLU A 74 -2.97 -60.51 5.76
CA GLU A 74 -2.83 -60.67 4.32
C GLU A 74 -4.12 -61.24 3.69
N GLU A 75 -4.25 -61.04 2.36
CA GLU A 75 -4.85 -61.95 1.36
C GLU A 75 -6.39 -62.20 1.44
N GLU A 76 -7.16 -62.41 0.37
CA GLU A 76 -6.88 -62.84 -1.00
C GLU A 76 -8.09 -62.59 -1.93
N LYS A 77 -7.86 -62.75 -3.24
CA LYS A 77 -8.77 -62.55 -4.38
C LYS A 77 -9.79 -63.69 -4.53
N THR A 78 -10.94 -63.42 -5.15
CA THR A 78 -11.51 -64.30 -6.20
C THR A 78 -12.37 -63.51 -7.17
N ALA A 79 -12.08 -63.69 -8.46
CA ALA A 79 -12.88 -63.27 -9.60
C ALA A 79 -13.79 -64.42 -10.06
N THR A 80 -14.93 -64.10 -10.65
CA THR A 80 -15.61 -64.98 -11.62
C THR A 80 -16.38 -64.14 -12.64
N GLU A 81 -16.07 -64.42 -13.90
CA GLU A 81 -16.70 -63.96 -15.13
C GLU A 81 -18.11 -64.56 -15.29
N ASN A 82 -19.01 -63.89 -16.02
CA ASN A 82 -19.72 -64.51 -17.15
C ASN A 82 -20.57 -63.51 -17.96
N LYS A 83 -20.66 -63.86 -19.25
CA LYS A 83 -21.24 -63.20 -20.43
C LYS A 83 -22.77 -63.17 -20.42
N GLU A 84 -23.40 -62.24 -21.15
CA GLU A 84 -24.19 -62.53 -22.37
C GLU A 84 -24.92 -61.29 -22.93
N GLU A 85 -25.24 -61.39 -24.23
CA GLU A 85 -25.65 -60.38 -25.21
C GLU A 85 -27.16 -60.07 -25.20
N GLY A 86 -27.57 -58.94 -25.81
CA GLY A 86 -28.84 -58.89 -26.57
C GLY A 86 -29.83 -57.73 -26.32
N ASN A 87 -29.68 -56.69 -27.15
CA ASN A 87 -30.72 -55.97 -27.91
C ASN A 87 -31.72 -54.96 -27.29
N ASP A 88 -32.02 -53.95 -28.13
CA ASP A 88 -33.08 -52.92 -28.13
C ASP A 88 -32.95 -51.65 -27.26
N GLY A 89 -32.81 -50.49 -27.94
CA GLY A 89 -33.08 -49.16 -27.37
C GLY A 89 -34.57 -48.77 -27.49
N PRO A 90 -34.96 -47.48 -27.38
CA PRO A 90 -34.28 -46.30 -26.86
C PRO A 90 -35.05 -45.67 -25.67
N THR A 91 -34.42 -44.88 -24.80
CA THR A 91 -35.09 -43.73 -24.12
C THR A 91 -34.11 -42.93 -23.27
N THR A 92 -34.14 -41.63 -23.49
CA THR A 92 -33.48 -40.56 -22.75
C THR A 92 -34.03 -40.47 -21.32
N ALA A 93 -33.18 -40.69 -20.31
CA ALA A 93 -33.48 -40.31 -18.94
C ALA A 93 -32.20 -39.80 -18.23
N CYS A 94 -32.35 -38.63 -17.62
CA CYS A 94 -31.35 -37.89 -16.88
C CYS A 94 -30.83 -38.70 -15.69
N VAL A 95 -29.51 -38.81 -15.55
CA VAL A 95 -28.87 -39.36 -14.34
C VAL A 95 -28.19 -38.22 -13.59
N ASN A 96 -28.70 -37.98 -12.39
CA ASN A 96 -28.17 -37.12 -11.36
C ASN A 96 -26.67 -37.34 -11.17
N ARG A 97 -25.90 -36.26 -11.28
CA ARG A 97 -24.46 -36.25 -10.95
C ARG A 97 -24.28 -35.56 -9.60
N ASP A 98 -24.64 -36.27 -8.53
CA ASP A 98 -24.21 -35.92 -7.17
C ASP A 98 -22.70 -36.10 -7.08
N THR A 99 -21.99 -35.03 -7.39
CA THR A 99 -20.54 -34.97 -7.23
C THR A 99 -20.26 -34.46 -5.83
N PHE A 100 -19.78 -35.37 -4.98
CA PHE A 100 -19.26 -35.08 -3.64
C PHE A 100 -18.32 -33.86 -3.67
N LEU A 101 -18.80 -32.73 -3.16
CA LEU A 101 -17.99 -31.57 -2.81
C LEU A 101 -17.58 -31.68 -1.33
N PRO A 102 -16.31 -31.41 -0.95
CA PRO A 102 -15.86 -31.56 0.42
C PRO A 102 -16.62 -30.64 1.38
N GLN A 103 -17.18 -31.24 2.43
CA GLN A 103 -17.80 -30.55 3.57
C GLN A 103 -16.73 -29.76 4.34
N THR A 104 -16.85 -28.42 4.35
CA THR A 104 -16.38 -27.46 5.39
C THR A 104 -16.28 -26.04 4.80
N VAL A 105 -17.40 -25.50 4.32
CA VAL A 105 -17.53 -24.05 4.10
C VAL A 105 -18.86 -23.65 4.71
N ALA A 106 -18.85 -22.67 5.62
CA ALA A 106 -20.06 -22.13 6.23
C ALA A 106 -20.96 -21.56 5.13
N ARG A 107 -21.92 -22.36 4.64
CA ARG A 107 -22.95 -21.93 3.71
C ARG A 107 -23.89 -21.01 4.47
N GLY A 108 -24.26 -19.90 3.86
CA GLY A 108 -25.31 -19.04 4.37
C GLY A 108 -26.67 -19.74 4.29
N PRO A 109 -27.71 -19.26 4.99
CA PRO A 109 -29.07 -19.79 4.86
C PRO A 109 -29.52 -19.81 3.39
N TYR A 110 -30.20 -20.89 3.00
CA TYR A 110 -30.86 -21.04 1.69
C TYR A 110 -32.20 -20.29 1.73
N GLU A 111 -32.11 -18.98 1.87
CA GLU A 111 -33.24 -18.06 1.95
C GLU A 111 -32.93 -16.86 1.07
N PRO A 112 -33.94 -16.20 0.49
CA PRO A 112 -33.71 -14.97 -0.26
C PRO A 112 -33.19 -13.88 0.68
N LEU A 113 -32.16 -13.14 0.26
CA LEU A 113 -31.70 -11.97 1.02
C LEU A 113 -32.59 -10.79 0.64
N VAL A 114 -33.59 -10.49 1.47
CA VAL A 114 -34.45 -9.32 1.28
C VAL A 114 -33.64 -8.06 1.56
N LEU A 115 -33.47 -7.22 0.54
CA LEU A 115 -32.72 -5.96 0.61
C LEU A 115 -33.62 -4.75 0.87
N SER A 116 -34.90 -4.86 0.49
CA SER A 116 -35.93 -3.83 0.68
C SER A 116 -36.49 -3.82 2.10
N SER A 117 -36.95 -2.65 2.57
CA SER A 117 -37.65 -2.57 3.86
C SER A 117 -39.01 -3.28 3.79
N PRO A 118 -39.56 -3.80 4.91
CA PRO A 118 -40.87 -4.45 4.91
C PRO A 118 -41.94 -3.49 4.36
N GLY A 119 -42.55 -3.83 3.21
CA GLY A 119 -43.61 -3.03 2.57
C GLY A 119 -43.21 -2.24 1.31
N GLU A 120 -41.96 -2.28 0.85
CA GLU A 120 -41.56 -1.63 -0.41
C GLU A 120 -41.82 -2.50 -1.64
N ILE A 121 -42.47 -1.92 -2.65
CA ILE A 121 -42.74 -2.55 -3.96
C ILE A 121 -41.92 -1.79 -5.03
N PRO A 122 -41.11 -2.48 -5.85
CA PRO A 122 -40.90 -3.93 -5.90
C PRO A 122 -39.94 -4.43 -4.80
N LEU A 123 -40.22 -5.62 -4.28
CA LEU A 123 -39.36 -6.33 -3.32
C LEU A 123 -38.04 -6.68 -4.02
N ALA A 124 -36.92 -6.10 -3.58
CA ALA A 124 -35.62 -6.46 -4.11
C ALA A 124 -35.01 -7.53 -3.22
N GLN A 125 -34.83 -8.72 -3.79
CA GLN A 125 -34.30 -9.87 -3.08
C GLN A 125 -33.17 -10.52 -3.89
N VAL A 126 -32.09 -10.88 -3.21
CA VAL A 126 -31.06 -11.71 -3.82
C VAL A 126 -31.58 -13.15 -3.86
N PRO A 127 -31.53 -13.84 -5.02
CA PRO A 127 -31.97 -15.22 -5.12
C PRO A 127 -31.31 -16.15 -4.08
N PRO A 128 -32.04 -17.14 -3.53
CA PRO A 128 -31.50 -18.08 -2.55
C PRO A 128 -30.26 -18.84 -3.05
N SER A 129 -30.24 -19.17 -4.35
CA SER A 129 -29.14 -19.85 -5.05
C SER A 129 -27.81 -19.07 -5.02
N ILE A 130 -27.89 -17.74 -4.93
CA ILE A 130 -26.72 -16.86 -4.76
C ILE A 130 -26.45 -16.66 -3.27
N ASN A 131 -27.49 -16.33 -2.47
CA ASN A 131 -27.33 -15.95 -1.07
C ASN A 131 -26.73 -17.05 -0.18
N CYS A 132 -27.03 -18.33 -0.47
CA CYS A 132 -26.47 -19.47 0.27
C CYS A 132 -24.93 -19.58 0.13
N ARG A 133 -24.36 -19.02 -0.94
CA ARG A 133 -22.93 -19.00 -1.23
C ARG A 133 -22.23 -17.70 -0.77
N LEU A 134 -22.99 -16.67 -0.39
CA LEU A 134 -22.44 -15.38 0.04
C LEU A 134 -21.94 -15.39 1.49
N LEU A 135 -20.75 -14.84 1.70
CA LEU A 135 -20.19 -14.59 3.03
C LEU A 135 -20.87 -13.40 3.73
N LYS A 136 -20.77 -13.33 5.07
CA LYS A 136 -21.40 -12.27 5.88
C LYS A 136 -21.02 -10.86 5.42
N HIS A 137 -19.73 -10.61 5.16
CA HIS A 137 -19.31 -9.29 4.66
C HIS A 137 -19.89 -9.03 3.26
N GLN A 138 -19.93 -10.03 2.38
CA GLN A 138 -20.47 -9.86 1.03
C GLN A 138 -21.93 -9.41 1.07
N ARG A 139 -22.75 -9.98 1.96
CA ARG A 139 -24.15 -9.55 2.17
C ARG A 139 -24.27 -8.08 2.57
N VAL A 140 -23.43 -7.61 3.49
CA VAL A 140 -23.38 -6.19 3.89
C VAL A 140 -23.00 -5.30 2.70
N GLY A 141 -22.10 -5.77 1.83
CA GLY A 141 -21.70 -5.03 0.64
C GLY A 141 -22.81 -4.96 -0.41
N VAL A 142 -23.56 -6.04 -0.60
CA VAL A 142 -24.75 -6.05 -1.48
C VAL A 142 -25.80 -5.08 -0.96
N GLN A 143 -26.08 -5.09 0.35
CA GLN A 143 -27.01 -4.14 0.97
C GLN A 143 -26.57 -2.68 0.77
N PHE A 144 -25.27 -2.42 0.94
CA PHE A 144 -24.70 -1.09 0.72
C PHE A 144 -24.90 -0.60 -0.71
N LEU A 145 -24.60 -1.43 -1.72
CA LEU A 145 -24.82 -1.10 -3.14
C LEU A 145 -26.31 -0.86 -3.43
N TYR A 146 -27.19 -1.68 -2.86
CA TYR A 146 -28.63 -1.52 -3.03
C TYR A 146 -29.17 -0.24 -2.39
N ASN A 147 -28.72 0.12 -1.18
CA ASN A 147 -29.11 1.36 -0.52
C ASN A 147 -28.74 2.60 -1.34
N LEU A 148 -27.58 2.59 -2.01
CA LEU A 148 -27.17 3.66 -2.91
C LEU A 148 -28.03 3.70 -4.17
N TYR A 149 -28.26 2.53 -4.79
CA TYR A 149 -29.12 2.40 -5.96
C TYR A 149 -30.53 2.94 -5.70
N LYS A 150 -31.13 2.57 -4.56
CA LYS A 150 -32.46 3.04 -4.12
C LYS A 150 -32.55 4.55 -4.02
N ASN A 151 -31.49 5.20 -3.55
CA ASN A 151 -31.41 6.65 -3.40
C ASN A 151 -30.98 7.38 -4.69
N ASN A 152 -30.85 6.68 -5.83
CA ASN A 152 -30.31 7.21 -7.08
C ASN A 152 -28.89 7.81 -6.95
N LEU A 153 -28.08 7.22 -6.06
CA LEU A 153 -26.69 7.61 -5.81
C LEU A 153 -25.72 6.57 -6.40
N GLY A 154 -24.53 7.02 -6.76
CA GLY A 154 -23.39 6.17 -7.03
C GLY A 154 -22.58 5.85 -5.77
N GLY A 155 -21.68 4.88 -5.86
CA GLY A 155 -20.71 4.61 -4.79
C GLY A 155 -19.49 3.83 -5.25
N VAL A 156 -18.56 3.63 -4.33
CA VAL A 156 -17.33 2.86 -4.53
C VAL A 156 -17.30 1.68 -3.58
N LEU A 157 -17.10 0.48 -4.13
CA LEU A 157 -16.74 -0.69 -3.35
C LEU A 157 -15.22 -0.82 -3.35
N GLY A 158 -14.63 -0.32 -2.26
CA GLY A 158 -13.18 -0.21 -2.02
C GLY A 158 -12.58 -1.37 -1.23
N ASP A 159 -13.26 -2.52 -1.17
CA ASP A 159 -12.77 -3.73 -0.48
C ASP A 159 -11.39 -4.17 -0.96
N ASP A 160 -10.57 -4.69 -0.04
CA ASP A 160 -9.28 -5.31 -0.37
C ASP A 160 -9.42 -6.41 -1.45
N MET A 161 -8.33 -6.65 -2.17
CA MET A 161 -8.36 -7.58 -3.30
C MET A 161 -8.59 -9.02 -2.84
N GLY A 162 -9.57 -9.70 -3.44
CA GLY A 162 -9.90 -11.08 -3.08
C GLY A 162 -11.06 -11.24 -2.10
N LEU A 163 -11.71 -10.16 -1.66
CA LEU A 163 -12.95 -10.22 -0.86
C LEU A 163 -14.23 -10.50 -1.69
N GLY A 164 -14.10 -10.69 -3.00
CA GLY A 164 -15.20 -11.04 -3.90
C GLY A 164 -16.06 -9.86 -4.36
N LYS A 165 -15.44 -8.74 -4.77
CA LYS A 165 -16.16 -7.55 -5.31
C LYS A 165 -17.05 -7.90 -6.52
N THR A 166 -16.57 -8.76 -7.41
CA THR A 166 -17.30 -9.28 -8.57
C THR A 166 -18.57 -9.99 -8.13
N ILE A 167 -18.47 -10.94 -7.20
CA ILE A 167 -19.61 -11.72 -6.68
C ILE A 167 -20.64 -10.80 -5.99
N GLN A 168 -20.17 -9.84 -5.17
CA GLN A 168 -21.05 -8.84 -4.56
C GLN A 168 -21.81 -8.02 -5.61
N THR A 169 -21.14 -7.68 -6.71
CA THR A 169 -21.75 -6.93 -7.81
C THR A 169 -22.78 -7.78 -8.55
N ILE A 170 -22.48 -9.03 -8.87
CA ILE A 170 -23.41 -9.95 -9.53
C ILE A 170 -24.65 -10.17 -8.67
N ALA A 171 -24.48 -10.42 -7.36
CA ALA A 171 -25.59 -10.58 -6.43
C ALA A 171 -26.47 -9.32 -6.34
N PHE A 172 -25.86 -8.14 -6.33
CA PHE A 172 -26.57 -6.85 -6.40
C PHE A 172 -27.36 -6.71 -7.72
N LEU A 173 -26.75 -7.00 -8.86
CA LEU A 173 -27.41 -6.90 -10.17
C LEU A 173 -28.57 -7.90 -10.29
N ALA A 174 -28.40 -9.14 -9.82
CA ALA A 174 -29.45 -10.14 -9.79
C ALA A 174 -30.67 -9.66 -8.99
N ALA A 175 -30.44 -9.05 -7.81
CA ALA A 175 -31.51 -8.50 -6.99
C ALA A 175 -32.22 -7.29 -7.62
N VAL A 176 -31.49 -6.49 -8.40
CA VAL A 176 -32.08 -5.36 -9.14
C VAL A 176 -32.90 -5.83 -10.34
N ILE A 177 -32.45 -6.85 -11.07
CA ILE A 177 -33.13 -7.34 -12.28
C ILE A 177 -34.36 -8.20 -11.90
N GLY A 178 -34.31 -8.93 -10.78
CA GLY A 178 -35.48 -9.62 -10.22
C GLY A 178 -35.91 -10.89 -10.99
N LYS A 179 -34.98 -11.56 -11.68
CA LYS A 179 -35.23 -12.87 -12.29
C LYS A 179 -35.14 -13.96 -11.23
N ASP A 180 -36.27 -14.36 -10.68
CA ASP A 180 -36.40 -15.61 -9.92
C ASP A 180 -36.95 -16.70 -10.85
N SER A 181 -36.23 -17.82 -10.95
CA SER A 181 -36.54 -18.97 -11.79
C SER A 181 -37.76 -19.79 -11.33
N GLU A 182 -38.45 -19.36 -10.26
CA GLU A 182 -39.55 -20.13 -9.62
C GLU A 182 -40.94 -19.46 -9.73
N HIS A 183 -41.05 -18.24 -10.26
CA HIS A 183 -42.36 -17.67 -10.58
C HIS A 183 -42.58 -17.81 -12.08
N GLY A 184 -43.27 -18.91 -12.43
CA GLY A 184 -43.69 -19.23 -13.78
C GLY A 184 -44.27 -18.03 -14.50
N ALA A 185 -44.02 -18.02 -15.80
CA ALA A 185 -44.42 -17.00 -16.75
C ALA A 185 -45.94 -16.77 -16.81
N HIS A 186 -46.57 -16.19 -15.80
CA HIS A 186 -47.91 -15.62 -15.89
C HIS A 186 -48.09 -14.52 -14.83
N GLU A 187 -48.52 -13.35 -15.32
CA GLU A 187 -49.01 -12.17 -14.58
C GLU A 187 -47.94 -11.25 -13.94
N VAL A 188 -47.51 -10.21 -14.67
CA VAL A 188 -48.04 -8.82 -14.61
C VAL A 188 -47.19 -7.96 -15.55
N ASP A 189 -47.81 -7.54 -16.64
CA ASP A 189 -47.21 -6.89 -17.81
C ASP A 189 -46.76 -5.42 -17.60
N HIS A 190 -46.56 -4.92 -16.37
CA HIS A 190 -46.27 -3.50 -16.10
C HIS A 190 -45.03 -3.23 -15.22
N VAL A 191 -44.09 -4.17 -15.06
CA VAL A 191 -42.79 -3.85 -14.48
C VAL A 191 -41.96 -3.15 -15.56
N ARG A 192 -41.83 -1.82 -15.47
CA ARG A 192 -40.96 -0.98 -16.34
C ARG A 192 -39.68 -1.76 -16.70
N LYS A 193 -39.53 -2.17 -17.96
CA LYS A 193 -38.30 -2.80 -18.45
C LYS A 193 -37.13 -1.89 -18.08
N LYS A 194 -36.29 -2.34 -17.14
CA LYS A 194 -35.13 -1.58 -16.67
C LYS A 194 -34.14 -1.46 -17.83
N GLY A 195 -33.45 -0.32 -17.92
CA GLY A 195 -32.44 -0.09 -18.95
C GLY A 195 -31.27 -1.08 -18.83
N PRO A 196 -30.46 -1.24 -19.89
CA PRO A 196 -29.32 -2.15 -19.87
C PRO A 196 -28.24 -1.68 -18.89
N ILE A 197 -27.36 -2.60 -18.50
CA ILE A 197 -26.24 -2.36 -17.58
C ILE A 197 -24.92 -2.40 -18.35
N LEU A 198 -24.01 -1.46 -18.07
CA LEU A 198 -22.67 -1.42 -18.66
C LEU A 198 -21.61 -1.75 -17.61
N ILE A 199 -20.73 -2.69 -17.93
CA ILE A 199 -19.54 -3.02 -17.14
C ILE A 199 -18.29 -2.70 -17.96
N ILE A 200 -17.46 -1.79 -17.44
CA ILE A 200 -16.17 -1.42 -18.02
C ILE A 200 -15.09 -2.05 -17.16
N CYS A 201 -14.25 -2.92 -17.74
CA CYS A 201 -13.20 -3.61 -17.01
C CYS A 201 -11.88 -3.69 -17.82
N PRO A 202 -10.75 -4.07 -17.20
CA PRO A 202 -9.52 -4.38 -17.94
C PRO A 202 -9.74 -5.52 -18.95
N THR A 203 -9.12 -5.43 -20.13
CA THR A 203 -9.25 -6.44 -21.20
C THR A 203 -8.95 -7.87 -20.74
N SER A 204 -8.02 -7.99 -19.80
CA SER A 204 -7.57 -9.24 -19.20
C SER A 204 -8.58 -9.95 -18.32
N VAL A 205 -9.59 -9.25 -17.78
CA VAL A 205 -10.59 -9.83 -16.86
C VAL A 205 -11.96 -9.99 -17.50
N ILE A 206 -12.13 -9.61 -18.77
CA ILE A 206 -13.41 -9.74 -19.49
C ILE A 206 -13.95 -11.18 -19.44
N HIS A 207 -13.10 -12.16 -19.76
CA HIS A 207 -13.49 -13.56 -19.77
C HIS A 207 -13.75 -14.08 -18.34
N ASN A 208 -13.06 -13.53 -17.34
CA ASN A 208 -13.34 -13.84 -15.94
C ASN A 208 -14.73 -13.33 -15.54
N TRP A 209 -15.11 -12.12 -15.94
CA TRP A 209 -16.46 -11.60 -15.70
C TRP A 209 -17.52 -12.45 -16.40
N GLU A 210 -17.30 -12.85 -17.65
CA GLU A 210 -18.20 -13.74 -18.40
C GLU A 210 -18.40 -15.08 -17.68
N ASN A 211 -17.31 -15.75 -17.28
CA ASN A 211 -17.37 -17.01 -16.55
C ASN A 211 -18.11 -16.88 -15.21
N GLU A 212 -17.84 -15.81 -14.45
CA GLU A 212 -18.50 -15.56 -13.15
C GLU A 212 -20.00 -15.28 -13.33
N PHE A 213 -20.40 -14.56 -14.40
CA PHE A 213 -21.83 -14.42 -14.69
C PHE A 213 -22.46 -15.78 -15.00
N SER A 214 -21.84 -16.61 -15.84
CA SER A 214 -22.35 -17.95 -16.17
C SER A 214 -22.43 -18.90 -14.97
N GLU A 215 -21.57 -18.75 -13.95
CA GLU A 215 -21.58 -19.58 -12.74
C GLU A 215 -22.56 -19.10 -11.66
N TRP A 216 -22.76 -17.79 -11.55
CA TRP A 216 -23.50 -17.19 -10.44
C TRP A 216 -24.92 -16.75 -10.80
N SER A 217 -25.25 -16.50 -12.08
CA SER A 217 -26.55 -15.94 -12.46
C SER A 217 -26.99 -16.28 -13.88
N ASP A 218 -28.30 -16.42 -14.11
CA ASP A 218 -28.87 -16.69 -15.45
C ASP A 218 -29.12 -15.41 -16.29
N LEU A 219 -28.27 -14.38 -16.11
CA LEU A 219 -28.40 -13.09 -16.79
C LEU A 219 -27.86 -13.14 -18.22
N SER A 220 -28.51 -12.45 -19.15
CA SER A 220 -28.06 -12.34 -20.55
C SER A 220 -26.90 -11.35 -20.66
N VAL A 221 -25.70 -11.86 -20.93
CA VAL A 221 -24.46 -11.09 -21.02
C VAL A 221 -23.94 -11.08 -22.46
N ALA A 222 -23.49 -9.91 -22.93
CA ALA A 222 -22.74 -9.78 -24.19
C ALA A 222 -21.41 -9.04 -24.00
N VAL A 223 -20.37 -9.51 -24.69
CA VAL A 223 -19.03 -8.94 -24.63
C VAL A 223 -18.78 -8.03 -25.83
N TYR A 224 -18.77 -6.71 -25.61
CA TYR A 224 -18.41 -5.71 -26.61
C TYR A 224 -16.89 -5.59 -26.75
N HIS A 225 -16.29 -6.56 -27.45
CA HIS A 225 -14.86 -6.60 -27.79
C HIS A 225 -14.63 -7.34 -29.11
N GLY A 226 -13.52 -7.05 -29.81
CA GLY A 226 -13.20 -7.76 -31.07
C GLY A 226 -14.03 -7.31 -32.29
N PRO A 227 -14.13 -8.12 -33.36
CA PRO A 227 -14.74 -7.72 -34.64
C PRO A 227 -16.28 -7.75 -34.68
N ASN A 228 -16.94 -8.51 -33.80
CA ASN A 228 -18.40 -8.74 -33.84
C ASN A 228 -19.24 -7.63 -33.17
N ARG A 229 -18.77 -6.37 -33.20
CA ARG A 229 -19.36 -5.25 -32.43
C ARG A 229 -20.74 -4.84 -32.92
N ASP A 230 -20.92 -4.79 -34.23
CA ASP A 230 -22.15 -4.26 -34.83
C ASP A 230 -23.35 -5.18 -34.56
N LEU A 231 -23.12 -6.49 -34.56
CA LEU A 231 -24.12 -7.49 -34.16
C LEU A 231 -24.56 -7.33 -32.70
N ILE A 232 -23.64 -6.95 -31.81
CA ILE A 232 -23.94 -6.76 -30.38
C ILE A 232 -24.75 -5.49 -30.16
N LEU A 233 -24.49 -4.42 -30.92
CA LEU A 233 -25.31 -3.21 -30.89
C LEU A 233 -26.75 -3.51 -31.34
N GLY A 234 -26.93 -4.26 -32.43
CA GLY A 234 -28.26 -4.71 -32.85
C GLY A 234 -28.99 -5.57 -31.80
N LYS A 235 -28.26 -6.43 -31.07
CA LYS A 235 -28.81 -7.20 -29.93
C LYS A 235 -29.17 -6.34 -28.71
N LEU A 236 -28.48 -5.22 -28.52
CA LEU A 236 -28.76 -4.27 -27.44
C LEU A 236 -30.03 -3.47 -27.75
N GLU A 237 -30.18 -3.03 -29.01
CA GLU A 237 -31.38 -2.34 -29.51
C GLU A 237 -32.63 -3.22 -29.47
N SER A 238 -32.49 -4.52 -29.74
CA SER A 238 -33.59 -5.48 -29.62
C SER A 238 -33.92 -5.91 -28.19
N HIS A 239 -33.29 -5.29 -27.17
CA HIS A 239 -33.42 -5.65 -25.76
C HIS A 239 -33.10 -7.13 -25.44
N GLY A 240 -32.32 -7.80 -26.27
CA GLY A 240 -31.92 -9.20 -26.06
C GLY A 240 -30.78 -9.38 -25.06
N THR A 241 -30.11 -8.29 -24.67
CA THR A 241 -28.97 -8.29 -23.76
C THR A 241 -29.25 -7.42 -22.53
N GLU A 242 -29.04 -7.96 -21.33
CA GLU A 242 -29.22 -7.22 -20.07
C GLU A 242 -27.93 -6.53 -19.63
N ILE A 243 -26.79 -7.20 -19.82
CA ILE A 243 -25.47 -6.74 -19.38
C ILE A 243 -24.51 -6.67 -20.57
N LEU A 244 -23.91 -5.51 -20.79
CA LEU A 244 -22.83 -5.31 -21.75
C LEU A 244 -21.48 -5.19 -21.02
N ILE A 245 -20.54 -6.06 -21.33
CA ILE A 245 -19.16 -6.00 -20.82
C ILE A 245 -18.25 -5.41 -21.91
N THR A 246 -17.46 -4.39 -21.57
CA THR A 246 -16.47 -3.82 -22.49
C THR A 246 -15.13 -3.52 -21.81
N SER A 247 -14.09 -3.36 -22.63
CA SER A 247 -12.76 -2.96 -22.16
C SER A 247 -12.63 -1.44 -22.06
N PHE A 248 -11.75 -0.96 -21.18
CA PHE A 248 -11.40 0.46 -21.11
C PHE A 248 -10.96 1.06 -22.46
N ASP A 249 -10.16 0.33 -23.23
CA ASP A 249 -9.64 0.83 -24.51
C ASP A 249 -10.73 0.85 -25.58
N THR A 250 -11.60 -0.16 -25.60
CA THR A 250 -12.76 -0.23 -26.50
C THR A 250 -13.75 0.88 -26.19
N PHE A 251 -14.08 1.09 -24.92
CA PHE A 251 -14.96 2.19 -24.48
C PHE A 251 -14.41 3.56 -24.87
N ARG A 252 -13.10 3.78 -24.68
CA ARG A 252 -12.44 5.06 -25.05
C ARG A 252 -12.51 5.37 -26.55
N ILE A 253 -12.53 4.35 -27.40
CA ILE A 253 -12.58 4.51 -28.86
C ILE A 253 -14.02 4.75 -29.32
N HIS A 254 -14.99 4.04 -28.74
CA HIS A 254 -16.40 4.04 -29.13
C HIS A 254 -17.30 4.81 -28.13
N ASP A 255 -16.73 5.81 -27.45
CA ASP A 255 -17.42 6.52 -26.38
C ASP A 255 -18.70 7.21 -26.85
N LYS A 256 -18.70 7.76 -28.07
CA LYS A 256 -19.86 8.46 -28.66
C LYS A 256 -21.09 7.56 -28.74
N ILE A 257 -20.94 6.36 -29.32
CA ILE A 257 -22.03 5.39 -29.51
C ILE A 257 -22.52 4.90 -28.14
N LEU A 258 -21.59 4.51 -27.27
CA LEU A 258 -21.94 3.93 -25.97
C LEU A 258 -22.53 4.98 -25.01
N CYS A 259 -22.19 6.26 -25.10
CA CYS A 259 -22.79 7.31 -24.27
C CYS A 259 -24.20 7.73 -24.73
N GLU A 260 -24.59 7.41 -25.97
CA GLU A 260 -25.95 7.67 -26.46
C GLU A 260 -26.98 6.73 -25.83
N VAL A 261 -26.57 5.48 -25.55
CA VAL A 261 -27.39 4.45 -24.91
C VAL A 261 -27.83 4.87 -23.49
N PRO A 262 -29.13 4.75 -23.14
CA PRO A 262 -29.64 5.07 -21.81
C PRO A 262 -29.36 3.94 -20.81
N TRP A 263 -28.14 3.88 -20.28
CA TRP A 263 -27.75 2.90 -19.25
C TRP A 263 -28.51 3.12 -17.93
N GLU A 264 -28.99 2.04 -17.34
CA GLU A 264 -29.59 2.08 -16.00
C GLU A 264 -28.50 2.14 -14.92
N ILE A 265 -27.51 1.24 -14.99
CA ILE A 265 -26.36 1.18 -14.08
C ILE A 265 -25.07 1.12 -14.91
N VAL A 266 -24.05 1.84 -14.45
CA VAL A 266 -22.68 1.69 -14.97
C VAL A 266 -21.74 1.26 -13.86
N ILE A 267 -20.96 0.22 -14.13
CA ILE A 267 -19.96 -0.33 -13.21
C ILE A 267 -18.59 -0.23 -13.87
N VAL A 268 -17.64 0.35 -13.16
CA VAL A 268 -16.23 0.42 -13.59
C VAL A 268 -15.39 -0.41 -12.65
N ASP A 269 -14.84 -1.51 -13.16
CA ASP A 269 -13.87 -2.34 -12.45
C ASP A 269 -12.45 -1.75 -12.56
N GLU A 270 -11.68 -1.84 -11.49
CA GLU A 270 -10.44 -1.09 -11.29
C GLU A 270 -10.60 0.42 -11.55
N ALA A 271 -11.60 1.01 -10.89
CA ALA A 271 -11.96 2.43 -11.00
C ALA A 271 -10.80 3.40 -10.69
N HIS A 272 -9.76 2.95 -9.99
CA HIS A 272 -8.52 3.70 -9.80
C HIS A 272 -7.82 4.10 -11.13
N ARG A 273 -8.19 3.49 -12.27
CA ARG A 273 -7.73 3.92 -13.61
C ARG A 273 -8.28 5.30 -14.01
N LEU A 274 -9.35 5.78 -13.38
CA LEU A 274 -9.96 7.11 -13.59
C LEU A 274 -9.25 8.23 -12.81
N LYS A 275 -7.94 8.11 -12.60
CA LYS A 275 -7.15 9.00 -11.73
C LYS A 275 -6.85 10.40 -12.26
N ASN A 276 -6.99 10.65 -13.57
CA ASN A 276 -6.50 11.88 -14.20
C ASN A 276 -7.61 12.58 -15.01
N GLU A 277 -7.92 13.83 -14.64
CA GLU A 277 -8.89 14.69 -15.32
C GLU A 277 -8.61 14.85 -16.83
N LYS A 278 -7.33 14.91 -17.20
CA LYS A 278 -6.90 15.18 -18.58
C LYS A 278 -6.99 13.93 -19.45
N SER A 279 -7.21 12.76 -18.85
CA SER A 279 -7.32 11.50 -19.56
C SER A 279 -8.57 11.49 -20.44
N ARG A 280 -8.42 11.06 -21.70
CA ARG A 280 -9.55 10.85 -22.60
C ARG A 280 -10.56 9.86 -22.02
N LEU A 281 -10.08 8.83 -21.31
CA LEU A 281 -10.95 7.86 -20.66
C LEU A 281 -11.85 8.52 -19.60
N TYR A 282 -11.27 9.39 -18.76
CA TYR A 282 -12.02 10.11 -17.73
C TYR A 282 -13.13 10.98 -18.34
N LYS A 283 -12.78 11.76 -19.37
CA LYS A 283 -13.74 12.59 -20.12
C LYS A 283 -14.85 11.78 -20.77
N ALA A 284 -14.51 10.62 -21.35
CA ALA A 284 -15.51 9.71 -21.92
C ALA A 284 -16.45 9.16 -20.85
N CYS A 285 -15.93 8.76 -19.68
CA CYS A 285 -16.75 8.26 -18.57
C CYS A 285 -17.66 9.34 -17.96
N LEU A 286 -17.28 10.61 -17.98
CA LEU A 286 -18.13 11.73 -17.57
C LEU A 286 -19.31 11.96 -18.52
N GLY A 287 -19.19 11.61 -19.80
CA GLY A 287 -20.25 11.73 -20.82
C GLY A 287 -21.42 10.76 -20.63
N ILE A 288 -21.30 9.78 -19.73
CA ILE A 288 -22.34 8.80 -19.42
C ILE A 288 -23.50 9.48 -18.69
N LYS A 289 -24.73 9.33 -19.21
CA LYS A 289 -25.92 10.07 -18.73
C LYS A 289 -26.46 9.63 -17.36
N THR A 290 -26.21 8.39 -16.91
CA THR A 290 -26.78 7.88 -15.64
C THR A 290 -26.06 8.43 -14.40
N ARG A 291 -26.79 8.56 -13.28
CA ARG A 291 -26.26 8.88 -11.95
C ARG A 291 -25.87 7.65 -11.14
N LYS A 292 -26.38 6.46 -11.50
CA LYS A 292 -26.13 5.18 -10.80
C LYS A 292 -24.80 4.58 -11.25
N ARG A 293 -23.71 5.21 -10.81
CA ARG A 293 -22.33 4.88 -11.18
C ARG A 293 -21.63 4.17 -10.02
N PHE A 294 -21.15 2.96 -10.25
CA PHE A 294 -20.46 2.18 -9.22
C PHE A 294 -19.00 1.93 -9.62
N GLY A 295 -18.07 2.28 -8.73
CA GLY A 295 -16.65 1.99 -8.90
C GLY A 295 -16.23 0.79 -8.07
N LEU A 296 -15.56 -0.19 -8.66
CA LEU A 296 -14.93 -1.29 -7.94
C LEU A 296 -13.42 -1.07 -7.95
N THR A 297 -12.78 -1.09 -6.78
CA THR A 297 -11.31 -1.03 -6.74
C THR A 297 -10.74 -1.61 -5.45
N GLY A 298 -9.59 -2.29 -5.53
CA GLY A 298 -8.84 -2.69 -4.34
C GLY A 298 -7.97 -1.58 -3.76
N THR A 299 -7.64 -0.56 -4.56
CA THR A 299 -6.73 0.52 -4.16
C THR A 299 -7.29 1.85 -4.63
N ILE A 300 -7.96 2.58 -3.74
CA ILE A 300 -8.67 3.83 -4.08
C ILE A 300 -7.71 4.93 -4.54
N MET A 301 -6.52 4.99 -3.95
CA MET A 301 -5.49 5.99 -4.25
C MET A 301 -4.15 5.29 -4.53
N GLN A 302 -3.45 5.71 -5.59
CA GLN A 302 -2.14 5.15 -5.96
C GLN A 302 -1.00 6.13 -5.72
N ASN A 303 -1.17 7.41 -6.08
CA ASN A 303 -0.06 8.37 -6.02
C ASN A 303 -0.37 9.69 -5.34
N ARG A 304 -1.59 10.22 -5.48
CA ARG A 304 -1.98 11.56 -5.01
C ARG A 304 -3.38 11.55 -4.44
N ILE A 305 -3.64 12.35 -3.41
CA ILE A 305 -4.97 12.47 -2.80
C ILE A 305 -5.98 13.05 -3.81
N LEU A 306 -5.54 13.92 -4.73
CA LEU A 306 -6.37 14.43 -5.83
C LEU A 306 -6.95 13.33 -6.76
N GLU A 307 -6.38 12.12 -6.78
CA GLU A 307 -6.98 10.99 -7.52
C GLU A 307 -8.35 10.59 -6.93
N LEU A 308 -8.53 10.80 -5.62
CA LEU A 308 -9.79 10.57 -4.92
C LEU A 308 -10.88 11.53 -5.42
N PHE A 309 -10.54 12.80 -5.61
CA PHE A 309 -11.48 13.79 -6.14
C PHE A 309 -12.03 13.37 -7.49
N ASN A 310 -11.14 12.99 -8.43
CA ASN A 310 -11.55 12.56 -9.77
C ASN A 310 -12.50 11.35 -9.72
N LEU A 311 -12.20 10.37 -8.86
CA LEU A 311 -13.08 9.21 -8.71
C LEU A 311 -14.47 9.60 -8.19
N PHE A 312 -14.54 10.47 -7.18
CA PHE A 312 -15.80 10.87 -6.56
C PHE A 312 -16.59 11.88 -7.40
N ASP A 313 -15.92 12.72 -8.17
CA ASP A 313 -16.57 13.59 -9.16
C ASP A 313 -17.30 12.76 -10.22
N TRP A 314 -16.71 11.62 -10.63
CA TRP A 314 -17.39 10.68 -11.52
C TRP A 314 -18.53 9.92 -10.82
N VAL A 315 -18.31 9.37 -9.62
CA VAL A 315 -19.30 8.52 -8.91
C VAL A 315 -20.48 9.31 -8.34
N ALA A 316 -20.19 10.41 -7.65
CA ALA A 316 -21.15 11.24 -6.91
C ALA A 316 -20.80 12.72 -7.14
N PRO A 317 -21.14 13.29 -8.32
CA PRO A 317 -20.76 14.64 -8.69
C PRO A 317 -21.25 15.68 -7.68
N GLY A 318 -20.38 16.62 -7.32
CA GLY A 318 -20.67 17.69 -6.34
C GLY A 318 -20.50 17.30 -4.86
N SER A 319 -20.23 16.04 -4.53
CA SER A 319 -20.10 15.57 -3.14
C SER A 319 -18.91 16.17 -2.36
N LEU A 320 -17.81 16.49 -3.06
CA LEU A 320 -16.56 17.00 -2.46
C LEU A 320 -16.31 18.50 -2.75
N GLY A 321 -17.28 19.19 -3.35
CA GLY A 321 -17.15 20.58 -3.80
C GLY A 321 -16.38 20.69 -5.13
N THR A 322 -15.78 21.86 -5.37
CA THR A 322 -14.95 22.11 -6.57
C THR A 322 -13.54 21.55 -6.37
N TRP A 323 -12.81 21.39 -7.47
CA TRP A 323 -11.44 20.90 -7.46
C TRP A 323 -10.50 21.78 -6.61
N GLU A 324 -10.62 23.11 -6.75
CA GLU A 324 -9.81 24.09 -6.01
C GLU A 324 -10.11 24.03 -4.51
N HIS A 325 -11.39 23.97 -4.15
CA HIS A 325 -11.80 23.79 -2.77
C HIS A 325 -11.24 22.48 -2.19
N PHE A 326 -11.31 21.38 -2.94
CA PHE A 326 -10.77 20.10 -2.47
C PHE A 326 -9.25 20.14 -2.25
N ARG A 327 -8.51 20.80 -3.16
CA ARG A 327 -7.06 20.95 -3.04
C ARG A 327 -6.69 21.75 -1.78
N ASP A 328 -7.27 22.92 -1.61
CA ASP A 328 -6.88 23.86 -0.55
C ASP A 328 -7.42 23.40 0.83
N PHE A 329 -8.58 22.74 0.85
CA PHE A 329 -9.23 22.30 2.09
C PHE A 329 -8.75 20.92 2.57
N TYR A 330 -8.44 19.98 1.67
CA TYR A 330 -8.01 18.63 2.03
C TYR A 330 -6.57 18.30 1.61
N ASP A 331 -6.24 18.42 0.32
CA ASP A 331 -4.94 17.93 -0.20
C ASP A 331 -3.74 18.63 0.46
N GLU A 332 -3.71 19.97 0.47
CA GLU A 332 -2.60 20.74 1.05
C GLU A 332 -2.47 20.55 2.57
N PRO A 333 -3.54 20.70 3.39
CA PRO A 333 -3.43 20.52 4.83
C PRO A 333 -2.99 19.11 5.23
N LEU A 334 -3.47 18.07 4.54
CA LEU A 334 -3.09 16.68 4.84
C LEU A 334 -1.62 16.41 4.49
N LYS A 335 -1.14 16.93 3.35
CA LYS A 335 0.26 16.82 2.95
C LYS A 335 1.20 17.54 3.91
N HIS A 336 0.88 18.79 4.27
CA HIS A 336 1.70 19.57 5.19
C HIS A 336 1.64 19.06 6.64
N GLY A 337 0.50 18.50 7.07
CA GLY A 337 0.34 17.91 8.40
C GLY A 337 1.19 16.65 8.61
N GLN A 338 1.55 15.94 7.53
CA GLN A 338 2.37 14.72 7.61
C GLN A 338 3.87 14.99 7.76
N ARG A 339 4.30 16.23 7.59
CA ARG A 339 5.70 16.64 7.73
C ARG A 339 6.18 16.49 9.17
N LEU A 340 7.42 16.01 9.34
CA LEU A 340 8.05 15.82 10.65
C LEU A 340 8.09 17.12 11.48
N SER A 341 8.54 18.23 10.89
CA SER A 341 8.59 19.55 11.55
C SER A 341 7.31 20.37 11.41
N ALA A 342 6.16 19.75 11.13
CA ALA A 342 4.88 20.46 11.11
C ALA A 342 4.57 21.04 12.50
N SER A 343 4.15 22.30 12.55
CA SER A 343 3.71 22.91 13.82
C SER A 343 2.43 22.23 14.33
N GLU A 344 2.24 22.23 15.65
CA GLU A 344 1.08 21.63 16.31
C GLU A 344 -0.27 22.16 15.78
N ARG A 345 -0.34 23.45 15.46
CA ARG A 345 -1.53 24.07 14.85
C ARG A 345 -1.90 23.44 13.49
N TYR A 346 -0.90 23.23 12.63
CA TYR A 346 -1.13 22.60 11.32
C TYR A 346 -1.59 21.14 11.46
N ILE A 347 -1.07 20.43 12.47
CA ILE A 347 -1.46 19.04 12.76
C ILE A 347 -2.93 18.97 13.19
N GLN A 348 -3.37 19.89 14.06
CA GLN A 348 -4.77 19.96 14.49
C GLN A 348 -5.72 20.24 13.32
N ILE A 349 -5.36 21.18 12.44
CA ILE A 349 -6.13 21.47 11.23
C ILE A 349 -6.19 20.24 10.33
N ALA A 350 -5.05 19.58 10.08
CA ALA A 350 -5.00 18.39 9.25
C ALA A 350 -5.90 17.27 9.80
N ASP A 351 -5.90 17.06 11.12
CA ASP A 351 -6.75 16.05 11.76
C ASP A 351 -8.26 16.39 11.69
N GLU A 352 -8.64 17.66 11.83
CA GLU A 352 -10.01 18.10 11.61
C GLU A 352 -10.47 17.83 10.17
N ARG A 353 -9.66 18.22 9.19
CA ARG A 353 -9.95 18.04 7.76
C ARG A 353 -10.02 16.56 7.39
N LYS A 354 -9.15 15.75 7.96
CA LYS A 354 -9.14 14.29 7.84
C LYS A 354 -10.44 13.66 8.36
N ARG A 355 -10.86 13.99 9.59
CA ARG A 355 -12.12 13.48 10.19
C ARG A 355 -13.33 13.86 9.34
N HIS A 356 -13.34 15.09 8.84
CA HIS A 356 -14.39 15.56 7.94
C HIS A 356 -14.40 14.76 6.62
N LEU A 357 -13.24 14.57 6.00
CA LEU A 357 -13.11 13.80 4.75
C LEU A 357 -13.66 12.37 4.92
N VAL A 358 -13.21 11.65 5.95
CA VAL A 358 -13.65 10.26 6.21
C VAL A 358 -15.16 10.17 6.38
N THR A 359 -15.77 11.13 7.09
CA THR A 359 -17.24 11.17 7.29
C THR A 359 -18.01 11.33 5.98
N VAL A 360 -17.48 12.14 5.06
CA VAL A 360 -18.08 12.31 3.72
C VAL A 360 -17.88 11.05 2.88
N LEU A 361 -16.67 10.47 2.90
CA LEU A 361 -16.35 9.27 2.12
C LEU A 361 -17.20 8.07 2.55
N GLN A 362 -17.41 7.84 3.85
CA GLN A 362 -18.18 6.69 4.37
C GLN A 362 -19.62 6.60 3.85
N LYS A 363 -20.20 7.71 3.36
CA LYS A 363 -21.53 7.72 2.74
C LYS A 363 -21.56 7.03 1.38
N TYR A 364 -20.47 7.11 0.62
CA TYR A 364 -20.38 6.63 -0.76
C TYR A 364 -19.35 5.53 -0.95
N LEU A 365 -18.47 5.30 0.02
CA LEU A 365 -17.38 4.33 -0.03
C LEU A 365 -17.53 3.31 1.09
N LEU A 366 -17.59 2.04 0.69
CA LEU A 366 -17.42 0.91 1.59
C LEU A 366 -16.03 0.31 1.37
N ARG A 367 -15.20 0.32 2.41
CA ARG A 367 -13.87 -0.31 2.40
C ARG A 367 -13.73 -1.21 3.61
N ARG A 368 -13.32 -2.45 3.37
CA ARG A 368 -13.05 -3.46 4.40
C ARG A 368 -11.73 -4.13 4.13
N THR A 369 -11.03 -4.45 5.20
CA THR A 369 -9.74 -5.14 5.12
C THR A 369 -9.89 -6.65 5.23
N LYS A 370 -8.87 -7.40 4.77
CA LYS A 370 -8.86 -8.86 4.91
C LYS A 370 -8.82 -9.28 6.37
N GLU A 371 -8.06 -8.56 7.18
CA GLU A 371 -7.86 -8.83 8.61
C GLU A 371 -9.18 -8.72 9.38
N GLU A 372 -10.01 -7.73 9.05
CA GLU A 372 -11.33 -7.50 9.68
C GLU A 372 -12.39 -8.55 9.26
N THR A 373 -12.26 -9.14 8.07
CA THR A 373 -13.32 -9.96 7.47
C THR A 373 -12.98 -11.45 7.52
N ILE A 374 -12.11 -11.88 6.60
CA ILE A 374 -11.71 -13.28 6.41
C ILE A 374 -10.44 -13.66 7.19
N GLY A 375 -9.92 -12.75 8.01
CA GLY A 375 -8.70 -12.98 8.79
C GLY A 375 -8.76 -14.23 9.66
N HIS A 376 -9.93 -14.60 10.17
CA HIS A 376 -10.14 -15.84 10.92
C HIS A 376 -10.07 -17.13 10.07
N LEU A 377 -10.22 -17.02 8.75
CA LEU A 377 -10.18 -18.14 7.80
C LEU A 377 -8.79 -18.33 7.17
N MET A 378 -7.87 -17.38 7.35
CA MET A 378 -6.54 -17.37 6.74
C MET A 378 -5.47 -17.36 7.82
N LEU A 379 -4.32 -18.01 7.57
CA LEU A 379 -3.28 -18.15 8.60
C LEU A 379 -2.44 -16.88 8.87
N GLY A 380 -2.82 -15.71 8.37
CA GLY A 380 -2.07 -14.45 8.49
C GLY A 380 -1.06 -14.23 7.35
N LYS A 381 -0.50 -13.02 7.28
CA LYS A 381 0.52 -12.59 6.33
C LYS A 381 1.64 -11.85 7.05
N GLU A 382 2.87 -12.01 6.58
CA GLU A 382 4.03 -11.18 6.99
C GLU A 382 4.64 -10.50 5.76
N ASP A 383 4.82 -9.17 5.80
CA ASP A 383 5.47 -8.37 4.75
C ASP A 383 6.86 -7.92 5.23
N ASN A 384 7.90 -8.63 4.81
CA ASN A 384 9.29 -8.42 5.23
C ASN A 384 10.06 -7.65 4.15
N VAL A 385 10.70 -6.57 4.55
CA VAL A 385 11.60 -5.76 3.71
C VAL A 385 13.03 -6.12 4.04
N VAL A 386 13.82 -6.47 3.03
CA VAL A 386 15.18 -6.99 3.18
C VAL A 386 16.14 -6.13 2.38
N PHE A 387 17.07 -5.48 3.08
CA PHE A 387 18.12 -4.67 2.49
C PHE A 387 19.35 -5.55 2.23
N CYS A 388 19.61 -5.84 0.96
CA CYS A 388 20.70 -6.67 0.49
C CYS A 388 21.95 -5.79 0.22
N ALA A 389 23.10 -6.19 0.74
CA ALA A 389 24.36 -5.50 0.46
C ALA A 389 24.71 -5.60 -1.02
N MET A 390 24.96 -4.47 -1.70
CA MET A 390 25.49 -4.48 -3.06
C MET A 390 26.85 -5.18 -3.12
N SER A 391 27.14 -5.88 -4.23
CA SER A 391 28.47 -6.43 -4.46
C SER A 391 29.50 -5.31 -4.64
N GLU A 392 30.78 -5.57 -4.35
CA GLU A 392 31.85 -4.58 -4.53
C GLU A 392 31.95 -4.10 -5.99
N LEU A 393 31.69 -5.00 -6.94
CA LEU A 393 31.59 -4.65 -8.36
C LEU A 393 30.40 -3.71 -8.62
N GLN A 394 29.21 -4.05 -8.10
CA GLN A 394 28.01 -3.20 -8.22
C GLN A 394 28.26 -1.80 -7.65
N LYS A 395 28.87 -1.68 -6.48
CA LYS A 395 29.18 -0.39 -5.85
C LYS A 395 30.10 0.48 -6.73
N ARG A 396 31.18 -0.10 -7.27
CA ARG A 396 32.11 0.62 -8.16
C ARG A 396 31.40 1.10 -9.44
N VAL A 397 30.63 0.23 -10.06
CA VAL A 397 29.83 0.52 -11.27
C VAL A 397 28.80 1.60 -10.99
N TYR A 398 28.10 1.52 -9.84
CA TYR A 398 27.11 2.50 -9.43
C TYR A 398 27.73 3.89 -9.21
N LYS A 399 28.88 3.96 -8.53
CA LYS A 399 29.61 5.22 -8.32
C LYS A 399 30.08 5.85 -9.64
N ARG A 400 30.66 5.06 -10.54
CA ARG A 400 31.06 5.56 -11.88
C ARG A 400 29.88 6.02 -12.73
N MET A 401 28.69 5.42 -12.55
CA MET A 401 27.47 5.88 -13.19
C MET A 401 27.05 7.26 -12.67
N LEU A 402 27.15 7.49 -11.36
CA LEU A 402 26.88 8.82 -10.76
C LEU A 402 27.86 9.88 -11.25
N GLU A 403 29.12 9.51 -11.52
CA GLU A 403 30.17 10.40 -12.03
C GLU A 403 29.99 10.79 -13.52
N GLN A 404 29.09 10.14 -14.26
CA GLN A 404 28.86 10.47 -15.68
C GLN A 404 28.38 11.91 -15.85
N PRO A 405 28.80 12.61 -16.93
CA PRO A 405 28.44 14.01 -17.16
C PRO A 405 26.93 14.24 -17.25
N ASP A 406 26.18 13.26 -17.77
CA ASP A 406 24.72 13.26 -17.82
C ASP A 406 24.09 13.34 -16.42
N VAL A 407 24.64 12.60 -15.44
CA VAL A 407 24.12 12.55 -14.07
C VAL A 407 24.63 13.72 -13.23
N GLN A 408 25.91 14.09 -13.39
CA GLN A 408 26.51 15.24 -12.70
C GLN A 408 25.81 16.56 -13.02
N CYS A 409 25.32 16.72 -14.26
CA CYS A 409 24.50 17.87 -14.62
C CYS A 409 23.19 17.93 -13.82
N LEU A 410 22.57 16.78 -13.55
CA LEU A 410 21.32 16.67 -12.78
C LEU A 410 21.54 16.89 -11.27
N ILE A 411 22.64 16.37 -10.73
CA ILE A 411 23.01 16.55 -9.31
C ILE A 411 23.28 18.04 -9.04
N ASN A 412 24.07 18.68 -9.88
CA ASN A 412 24.54 20.05 -9.69
C ASN A 412 23.56 21.11 -10.22
N LYS A 413 22.31 20.73 -10.48
CA LYS A 413 21.36 21.59 -11.21
C LYS A 413 21.11 22.94 -10.56
N ASP A 414 21.05 22.96 -9.23
CA ASP A 414 20.69 24.12 -8.42
C ASP A 414 21.93 24.94 -8.00
N LEU A 415 23.14 24.50 -8.35
CA LEU A 415 24.37 25.23 -8.05
C LEU A 415 24.53 26.45 -8.96
N PRO A 416 25.19 27.53 -8.49
CA PRO A 416 25.53 28.67 -9.33
C PRO A 416 26.46 28.25 -10.46
N CYS A 417 26.32 28.89 -11.62
CA CYS A 417 27.15 28.58 -12.77
C CYS A 417 28.59 29.11 -12.59
N SER A 418 29.58 28.29 -12.95
CA SER A 418 31.00 28.64 -12.84
C SER A 418 31.47 29.73 -13.82
N CYS A 419 30.62 30.15 -14.76
CA CYS A 419 30.93 31.23 -15.71
C CYS A 419 30.73 32.65 -15.14
N GLY A 420 30.33 32.77 -13.86
CA GLY A 420 30.05 34.06 -13.21
C GLY A 420 28.66 34.63 -13.48
N SER A 421 27.79 33.89 -14.18
CA SER A 421 26.38 34.25 -14.38
C SER A 421 25.59 34.15 -13.07
N PRO A 422 24.60 35.02 -12.82
CA PRO A 422 23.67 34.90 -11.69
C PRO A 422 22.70 33.72 -11.83
N LEU A 423 22.69 33.05 -12.98
CA LEU A 423 21.82 31.90 -13.27
C LEU A 423 22.42 30.60 -12.71
N THR A 424 21.53 29.64 -12.44
CA THR A 424 21.90 28.26 -12.07
C THR A 424 22.62 27.55 -13.22
N GLN A 425 23.33 26.47 -12.92
CA GLN A 425 24.03 25.67 -13.94
C GLN A 425 23.08 25.22 -15.07
N VAL A 426 21.87 24.78 -14.73
CA VAL A 426 20.85 24.32 -15.70
C VAL A 426 20.31 25.44 -16.57
N GLU A 427 20.21 26.66 -16.07
CA GLU A 427 19.69 27.80 -16.84
C GLU A 427 20.79 28.52 -17.62
N CYS A 428 22.06 28.12 -17.43
CA CYS A 428 23.24 28.73 -18.03
C CYS A 428 24.05 27.73 -18.86
N CYS A 429 25.33 27.53 -18.56
CA CYS A 429 26.25 26.74 -19.39
C CYS A 429 25.99 25.23 -19.39
N LYS A 430 25.21 24.69 -18.44
CA LYS A 430 24.87 23.27 -18.35
C LYS A 430 23.39 23.00 -18.68
N LYS A 431 22.75 23.91 -19.44
CA LYS A 431 21.43 23.67 -20.02
C LYS A 431 21.40 22.44 -20.94
N ILE A 432 22.52 22.17 -21.60
CA ILE A 432 22.72 21.05 -22.50
C ILE A 432 23.93 20.27 -22.02
N VAL A 433 23.97 18.96 -22.27
CA VAL A 433 25.12 18.10 -21.96
C VAL A 433 25.66 17.47 -23.25
N PRO A 434 26.33 18.23 -24.14
CA PRO A 434 26.81 17.70 -25.42
C PRO A 434 27.83 16.56 -25.24
N SER A 435 28.59 16.59 -24.14
CA SER A 435 29.55 15.55 -23.76
C SER A 435 28.90 14.29 -23.16
N GLY A 436 27.58 14.28 -23.01
CA GLY A 436 26.81 13.20 -22.41
C GLY A 436 26.52 12.08 -23.42
N ILE A 437 26.83 10.83 -23.04
CA ILE A 437 26.54 9.66 -23.87
C ILE A 437 25.02 9.50 -24.02
N ILE A 438 24.27 9.70 -22.93
CA ILE A 438 22.80 9.57 -22.92
C ILE A 438 22.17 10.76 -23.66
N TRP A 439 22.68 11.97 -23.46
CA TRP A 439 22.14 13.14 -24.13
C TRP A 439 22.21 13.05 -25.66
N SER A 440 23.33 12.53 -26.19
CA SER A 440 23.59 12.44 -27.64
C SER A 440 22.52 11.66 -28.43
N TYR A 441 21.95 10.60 -27.84
CA TYR A 441 20.92 9.81 -28.53
C TYR A 441 19.51 10.40 -28.32
N LEU A 442 19.25 10.99 -27.15
CA LEU A 442 17.92 11.50 -26.80
C LEU A 442 17.55 12.74 -27.63
N HIS A 443 18.57 13.46 -28.14
CA HIS A 443 18.45 14.68 -28.92
C HIS A 443 19.00 14.55 -30.34
N ARG A 444 19.02 13.33 -30.88
CA ARG A 444 19.53 13.03 -32.23
C ARG A 444 18.98 13.99 -33.30
N ASP A 445 17.67 14.22 -33.28
CA ASP A 445 16.98 15.02 -34.30
C ASP A 445 17.02 16.54 -34.02
N ASN A 446 17.58 16.94 -32.87
CA ASN A 446 17.68 18.36 -32.49
C ASN A 446 18.97 18.64 -31.71
N PRO A 447 20.09 18.94 -32.40
CA PRO A 447 21.40 19.19 -31.78
C PRO A 447 21.44 20.47 -30.94
N GLU A 448 20.47 21.39 -31.09
CA GLU A 448 20.29 22.56 -30.22
C GLU A 448 19.59 22.21 -28.88
N GLY A 449 19.24 20.94 -28.68
CA GLY A 449 18.59 20.44 -27.47
C GLY A 449 17.10 20.77 -27.40
N CYS A 450 16.45 20.22 -26.38
CA CYS A 450 15.03 20.40 -26.11
C CYS A 450 14.78 21.56 -25.12
N GLU A 451 13.59 22.16 -25.16
CA GLU A 451 13.20 23.19 -24.18
C GLU A 451 13.16 22.65 -22.74
N SER A 452 13.02 21.34 -22.57
CA SER A 452 12.97 20.65 -21.28
C SER A 452 14.33 20.08 -20.83
N CYS A 453 15.42 20.42 -21.51
CA CYS A 453 16.75 19.92 -21.20
C CYS A 453 17.34 20.74 -20.05
N PRO A 454 17.97 20.11 -19.04
CA PRO A 454 18.40 18.71 -18.93
C PRO A 454 17.40 17.74 -18.25
N PHE A 455 16.18 18.18 -17.92
CA PHE A 455 15.18 17.32 -17.26
C PHE A 455 14.76 16.08 -18.07
N CYS A 456 14.96 16.10 -19.38
CA CYS A 456 14.80 14.94 -20.26
C CYS A 456 15.71 13.75 -19.87
N LEU A 457 16.88 14.01 -19.26
CA LEU A 457 17.86 12.99 -18.86
C LEU A 457 17.46 12.27 -17.56
N VAL A 458 16.54 12.84 -16.77
CA VAL A 458 16.18 12.32 -15.44
C VAL A 458 15.70 10.87 -15.53
N LEU A 459 14.74 10.56 -16.39
CA LEU A 459 14.17 9.22 -16.47
C LEU A 459 15.17 8.19 -17.05
N PRO A 460 15.89 8.46 -18.15
CA PRO A 460 16.95 7.57 -18.63
C PRO A 460 18.02 7.26 -17.57
N CYS A 461 18.54 8.28 -16.88
CA CYS A 461 19.56 8.08 -15.84
C CYS A 461 19.03 7.26 -14.66
N LEU A 462 17.80 7.55 -14.23
CA LEU A 462 17.12 6.82 -13.15
C LEU A 462 16.95 5.33 -13.50
N ILE A 463 16.57 5.02 -14.75
CA ILE A 463 16.42 3.64 -15.23
C ILE A 463 17.77 2.91 -15.20
N LYS A 464 18.87 3.56 -15.63
CA LYS A 464 20.20 2.94 -15.60
C LYS A 464 20.68 2.65 -14.17
N LEU A 465 20.43 3.54 -13.21
CA LEU A 465 20.73 3.29 -11.79
C LEU A 465 19.89 2.14 -11.22
N GLN A 466 18.61 2.07 -11.57
CA GLN A 466 17.74 0.95 -11.17
C GLN A 466 18.21 -0.38 -11.79
N GLN A 467 18.69 -0.36 -13.04
CA GLN A 467 19.28 -1.53 -13.68
C GLN A 467 20.52 -2.02 -12.93
N ILE A 468 21.45 -1.14 -12.57
CA ILE A 468 22.65 -1.49 -11.79
C ILE A 468 22.28 -2.12 -10.44
N SER A 469 21.31 -1.51 -9.75
CA SER A 469 20.81 -1.95 -8.43
C SER A 469 20.23 -3.37 -8.49
N ASN A 470 19.57 -3.72 -9.60
CA ASN A 470 19.03 -5.06 -9.83
C ASN A 470 20.09 -6.05 -10.29
N HIS A 471 20.80 -5.77 -11.38
CA HIS A 471 21.86 -6.63 -11.92
C HIS A 471 22.72 -5.85 -12.94
N VAL A 472 24.06 -5.96 -12.82
CA VAL A 472 25.01 -5.24 -13.68
C VAL A 472 24.83 -5.52 -15.17
N GLU A 473 24.44 -6.74 -15.55
CA GLU A 473 24.17 -7.12 -16.95
C GLU A 473 23.08 -6.26 -17.61
N LEU A 474 22.14 -5.72 -16.84
CA LEU A 474 21.03 -4.95 -17.41
C LEU A 474 21.48 -3.65 -18.10
N ILE A 475 22.68 -3.16 -17.78
CA ILE A 475 23.30 -1.99 -18.44
C ILE A 475 23.70 -2.32 -19.88
N LYS A 476 24.11 -3.58 -20.13
CA LYS A 476 24.59 -4.03 -21.45
C LYS A 476 23.49 -3.87 -22.50
N PRO A 477 23.87 -3.62 -23.76
CA PRO A 477 22.94 -3.36 -24.85
C PRO A 477 21.89 -4.47 -24.99
N ASN A 478 20.68 -4.10 -25.37
CA ASN A 478 19.60 -5.07 -25.61
C ASN A 478 19.59 -5.46 -27.10
N PRO A 479 19.66 -6.75 -27.48
CA PRO A 479 19.68 -7.17 -28.87
C PRO A 479 18.37 -6.86 -29.61
N LYS A 480 17.28 -6.63 -28.88
CA LYS A 480 15.98 -6.23 -29.43
C LYS A 480 15.89 -4.73 -29.76
N ASP A 481 16.87 -3.93 -29.33
CA ASP A 481 16.89 -2.49 -29.57
C ASP A 481 17.58 -2.16 -30.90
N ASP A 482 17.42 -0.94 -31.42
CA ASP A 482 18.04 -0.51 -32.67
C ASP A 482 19.59 -0.54 -32.60
N VAL A 483 20.26 -0.87 -33.70
CA VAL A 483 21.73 -1.07 -33.75
C VAL A 483 22.51 0.14 -33.24
N GLU A 484 22.07 1.35 -33.54
CA GLU A 484 22.71 2.58 -33.06
C GLU A 484 22.52 2.78 -31.55
N LYS A 485 21.35 2.42 -31.02
CA LYS A 485 21.09 2.43 -29.58
C LYS A 485 21.94 1.39 -28.87
N GLN A 486 22.08 0.20 -29.45
CA GLN A 486 22.98 -0.84 -28.94
C GLN A 486 24.43 -0.35 -28.87
N LYS A 487 24.92 0.31 -29.93
CA LYS A 487 26.27 0.90 -29.96
C LYS A 487 26.48 1.92 -28.85
N LYS A 488 25.52 2.83 -28.64
CA LYS A 488 25.58 3.84 -27.57
C LYS A 488 25.44 3.26 -26.17
N ASP A 489 24.58 2.26 -25.98
CA ASP A 489 24.49 1.53 -24.72
C ASP A 489 25.78 0.74 -24.43
N ALA A 490 26.46 0.22 -25.46
CA ALA A 490 27.78 -0.40 -25.32
C ALA A 490 28.89 0.62 -24.98
N GLU A 491 28.86 1.81 -25.59
CA GLU A 491 29.75 2.93 -25.22
C GLU A 491 29.54 3.34 -23.75
N LEU A 492 28.28 3.47 -23.31
CA LEU A 492 27.93 3.75 -21.92
C LEU A 492 28.39 2.62 -20.99
N ALA A 493 28.12 1.36 -21.35
CA ALA A 493 28.56 0.19 -20.58
C ALA A 493 30.08 0.18 -20.43
N SER A 494 30.83 0.47 -21.50
CA SER A 494 32.29 0.57 -21.44
C SER A 494 32.76 1.66 -20.49
N ALA A 495 32.11 2.83 -20.53
CA ALA A 495 32.46 3.96 -19.66
C ALA A 495 32.18 3.66 -18.18
N VAL A 496 31.08 2.96 -17.89
CA VAL A 496 30.65 2.65 -16.52
C VAL A 496 31.40 1.44 -15.94
N PHE A 497 31.66 0.39 -16.74
CA PHE A 497 32.45 -0.76 -16.29
C PHE A 497 33.95 -0.42 -16.17
N GLY A 498 34.50 0.42 -17.05
CA GLY A 498 35.87 0.89 -16.95
C GLY A 498 36.89 -0.25 -16.90
N ALA A 499 37.69 -0.30 -15.83
CA ALA A 499 38.68 -1.37 -15.63
C ALA A 499 38.06 -2.74 -15.28
N ASP A 500 36.78 -2.79 -14.92
CA ASP A 500 36.09 -4.02 -14.53
C ASP A 500 35.38 -4.71 -15.72
N VAL A 501 35.59 -4.26 -16.97
CA VAL A 501 34.95 -4.80 -18.18
C VAL A 501 35.23 -6.30 -18.37
N ASP A 502 36.46 -6.74 -18.07
CA ASP A 502 36.84 -8.15 -18.22
C ASP A 502 36.14 -9.04 -17.17
N LEU A 503 35.91 -8.51 -15.96
CA LEU A 503 35.19 -9.23 -14.89
C LEU A 503 33.72 -9.45 -15.20
N VAL A 504 33.11 -8.58 -16.00
CA VAL A 504 31.70 -8.73 -16.43
C VAL A 504 31.57 -9.50 -17.74
N GLY A 505 32.65 -10.06 -18.30
CA GLY A 505 32.63 -10.81 -19.55
C GLY A 505 32.41 -9.93 -20.79
N GLY A 506 32.90 -8.68 -20.76
CA GLY A 506 32.92 -7.75 -21.88
C GLY A 506 31.71 -6.80 -21.98
N ASN A 507 31.70 -5.99 -23.05
CA ASN A 507 30.72 -4.93 -23.28
C ASN A 507 29.47 -5.37 -24.06
N ALA A 508 29.54 -6.54 -24.72
CA ALA A 508 28.41 -7.18 -25.37
C ALA A 508 27.61 -8.04 -24.37
N GLN A 509 26.34 -8.33 -24.66
CA GLN A 509 25.61 -9.32 -23.85
C GLN A 509 26.42 -10.60 -23.81
N SER A 510 26.69 -11.08 -22.61
CA SER A 510 27.39 -12.34 -22.47
C SER A 510 26.41 -13.44 -22.89
N GLU A 511 26.63 -14.06 -24.05
CA GLU A 511 25.93 -15.29 -24.44
C GLU A 511 26.35 -16.49 -23.57
N SER A 512 27.42 -16.32 -22.78
CA SER A 512 27.85 -17.34 -21.83
C SER A 512 26.79 -17.53 -20.73
N PHE A 513 26.14 -18.69 -20.78
CA PHE A 513 25.20 -19.16 -19.75
C PHE A 513 25.76 -19.05 -18.33
N MET A 514 27.10 -19.16 -18.18
CA MET A 514 27.80 -19.10 -16.89
C MET A 514 27.85 -17.67 -16.30
N GLY A 515 28.27 -16.65 -17.06
CA GLY A 515 28.47 -15.29 -16.51
C GLY A 515 27.18 -14.55 -16.12
N LEU A 516 26.06 -14.87 -16.77
CA LEU A 516 24.75 -14.29 -16.46
C LEU A 516 24.14 -14.79 -15.14
N SER A 517 24.64 -15.93 -14.65
CA SER A 517 24.08 -16.66 -13.51
C SER A 517 24.92 -16.54 -12.24
N ASP A 518 26.03 -15.80 -12.30
CA ASP A 518 26.97 -15.69 -11.20
C ASP A 518 26.40 -14.78 -10.11
N VAL A 519 25.92 -15.46 -9.06
CA VAL A 519 25.32 -14.90 -7.85
C VAL A 519 26.26 -13.93 -7.12
N GLU A 520 27.57 -14.06 -7.33
CA GLU A 520 28.59 -13.26 -6.65
C GLU A 520 28.54 -11.79 -7.03
N HIS A 521 28.15 -11.48 -8.27
CA HIS A 521 28.14 -10.12 -8.81
C HIS A 521 26.86 -9.34 -8.47
N CYS A 522 25.82 -9.97 -7.94
CA CYS A 522 24.59 -9.30 -7.52
C CYS A 522 24.20 -9.60 -6.07
N GLY A 523 24.16 -8.56 -5.24
CA GLY A 523 23.79 -8.65 -3.83
C GLY A 523 22.40 -9.25 -3.60
N LYS A 524 21.42 -8.86 -4.41
CA LYS A 524 20.05 -9.39 -4.31
C LYS A 524 19.95 -10.85 -4.70
N MET A 525 20.65 -11.27 -5.75
CA MET A 525 20.67 -12.68 -6.16
C MET A 525 21.34 -13.54 -5.11
N ARG A 526 22.36 -13.03 -4.41
CA ARG A 526 22.99 -13.72 -3.27
C ARG A 526 22.03 -14.00 -2.14
N ALA A 527 21.23 -13.01 -1.75
CA ALA A 527 20.17 -13.21 -0.76
C ALA A 527 19.11 -14.19 -1.27
N LEU A 528 18.69 -14.05 -2.54
CA LEU A 528 17.68 -14.91 -3.17
C LEU A 528 18.13 -16.38 -3.20
N ASP A 529 19.37 -16.69 -3.59
CA ASP A 529 19.88 -18.05 -3.68
C ASP A 529 19.79 -18.78 -2.33
N LYS A 530 20.23 -18.11 -1.25
CA LYS A 530 20.17 -18.64 0.12
C LYS A 530 18.73 -18.86 0.59
N LEU A 531 17.84 -17.92 0.26
CA LEU A 531 16.42 -18.02 0.60
C LEU A 531 15.74 -19.18 -0.16
N LEU A 532 15.99 -19.32 -1.46
CA LEU A 532 15.43 -20.41 -2.28
C LEU A 532 15.86 -21.78 -1.75
N LEU A 533 17.13 -21.98 -1.41
CA LEU A 533 17.63 -23.23 -0.84
C LEU A 533 16.88 -23.62 0.45
N SER A 534 16.63 -22.64 1.32
CA SER A 534 15.90 -22.86 2.58
C SER A 534 14.40 -23.15 2.39
N TRP A 535 13.78 -22.58 1.36
CA TRP A 535 12.35 -22.77 1.08
C TRP A 535 12.10 -24.08 0.33
N THR A 536 12.98 -24.45 -0.58
CA THR A 536 12.88 -25.72 -1.31
C THR A 536 13.05 -26.91 -0.38
N SER A 537 13.94 -26.85 0.62
CA SER A 537 14.05 -27.91 1.62
C SER A 537 12.78 -28.09 2.48
N LYS A 538 11.97 -27.04 2.60
CA LYS A 538 10.68 -27.05 3.31
C LYS A 538 9.48 -27.41 2.42
N GLY A 539 9.68 -27.58 1.11
CA GLY A 539 8.59 -27.82 0.16
C GLY A 539 7.66 -26.60 0.00
N ASP A 540 8.20 -25.39 0.13
CA ASP A 540 7.45 -24.15 -0.10
C ASP A 540 7.32 -23.85 -1.60
N LYS A 541 6.18 -23.26 -1.99
CA LYS A 541 5.95 -22.75 -3.35
C LYS A 541 6.15 -21.24 -3.39
N ILE A 542 6.88 -20.78 -4.39
CA ILE A 542 7.44 -19.42 -4.45
C ILE A 542 6.92 -18.68 -5.69
N LEU A 543 6.38 -17.48 -5.48
CA LEU A 543 6.11 -16.52 -6.55
C LEU A 543 7.23 -15.49 -6.59
N LEU A 544 7.84 -15.29 -7.75
CA LEU A 544 8.88 -14.29 -7.95
C LEU A 544 8.37 -13.24 -8.94
N PHE A 545 8.19 -12.03 -8.43
CA PHE A 545 7.77 -10.86 -9.21
C PHE A 545 8.97 -10.02 -9.59
N SER A 546 9.04 -9.67 -10.88
CA SER A 546 9.94 -8.63 -11.38
C SER A 546 9.22 -7.70 -12.35
N TYR A 547 9.49 -6.40 -12.30
CA TYR A 547 8.95 -5.45 -13.27
C TYR A 547 9.71 -5.50 -14.61
N SER A 548 11.02 -5.73 -14.56
CA SER A 548 11.86 -5.89 -15.77
C SER A 548 11.75 -7.29 -16.37
N VAL A 549 11.36 -7.38 -17.65
CA VAL A 549 11.35 -8.65 -18.38
C VAL A 549 12.76 -9.19 -18.60
N ARG A 550 13.75 -8.31 -18.84
CA ARG A 550 15.17 -8.74 -18.94
C ARG A 550 15.68 -9.35 -17.64
N MET A 551 15.22 -8.84 -16.49
CA MET A 551 15.56 -9.45 -15.21
C MET A 551 14.91 -10.82 -15.04
N LEU A 552 13.68 -11.01 -15.53
CA LEU A 552 13.05 -12.34 -15.57
C LEU A 552 13.85 -13.31 -16.44
N ASP A 553 14.40 -12.87 -17.58
CA ASP A 553 15.27 -13.71 -18.43
C ASP A 553 16.55 -14.15 -17.68
N ILE A 554 17.15 -13.24 -16.88
CA ILE A 554 18.31 -13.56 -16.03
C ILE A 554 17.93 -14.55 -14.93
N LEU A 555 16.80 -14.31 -14.25
CA LEU A 555 16.30 -15.20 -13.19
C LEU A 555 15.93 -16.59 -13.73
N GLU A 556 15.38 -16.67 -14.93
CA GLU A 556 15.11 -17.92 -15.62
C GLU A 556 16.39 -18.73 -15.83
N LYS A 557 17.45 -18.11 -16.38
CA LYS A 557 18.76 -18.77 -16.55
C LYS A 557 19.34 -19.22 -15.20
N PHE A 558 19.22 -18.38 -14.18
CA PHE A 558 19.65 -18.70 -12.81
C PHE A 558 18.91 -19.93 -12.24
N LEU A 559 17.58 -19.99 -12.40
CA LEU A 559 16.78 -21.13 -11.93
C LEU A 559 17.10 -22.42 -12.70
N ILE A 560 17.32 -22.34 -14.01
CA ILE A 560 17.75 -23.48 -14.84
C ILE A 560 19.09 -24.02 -14.33
N ARG A 561 20.08 -23.15 -14.08
CA ARG A 561 21.40 -23.57 -13.58
C ARG A 561 21.32 -24.28 -12.23
N LYS A 562 20.42 -23.83 -11.35
CA LYS A 562 20.21 -24.42 -10.02
C LYS A 562 19.30 -25.67 -10.05
N GLY A 563 18.70 -25.98 -11.20
CA GLY A 563 17.85 -27.18 -11.36
C GLY A 563 16.44 -27.03 -10.81
N TYR A 564 15.89 -25.80 -10.70
CA TYR A 564 14.53 -25.59 -10.22
C TYR A 564 13.50 -25.72 -11.34
N CYS A 565 12.39 -26.42 -11.08
CA CYS A 565 11.24 -26.44 -11.98
C CYS A 565 10.39 -25.17 -11.79
N PHE A 566 10.17 -24.42 -12.86
CA PHE A 566 9.43 -23.16 -12.82
C PHE A 566 8.38 -23.03 -13.94
N SER A 567 7.41 -22.13 -13.73
CA SER A 567 6.53 -21.59 -14.76
C SER A 567 6.82 -20.10 -14.95
N ARG A 568 6.59 -19.57 -16.16
CA ARG A 568 6.79 -18.15 -16.49
C ARG A 568 5.51 -17.53 -17.06
N LEU A 569 5.17 -16.32 -16.61
CA LEU A 569 4.07 -15.52 -17.15
C LEU A 569 4.50 -14.05 -17.31
N ASP A 570 4.45 -13.59 -18.55
CA ASP A 570 4.79 -12.21 -18.94
C ASP A 570 3.78 -11.64 -19.94
N GLY A 571 4.04 -10.41 -20.39
CA GLY A 571 3.15 -9.70 -21.33
C GLY A 571 3.02 -10.37 -22.70
N SER A 572 4.04 -11.13 -23.12
CA SER A 572 4.05 -11.90 -24.38
C SER A 572 3.24 -13.18 -24.33
N THR A 573 2.91 -13.68 -23.13
CA THR A 573 2.13 -14.91 -22.98
C THR A 573 0.69 -14.70 -23.48
N PRO A 574 0.18 -15.50 -24.45
CA PRO A 574 -1.19 -15.37 -24.97
C PRO A 574 -2.26 -15.53 -23.88
N MET A 575 -3.37 -14.80 -23.98
CA MET A 575 -4.43 -14.81 -22.96
C MET A 575 -5.03 -16.20 -22.71
N SER A 576 -5.20 -17.02 -23.76
CA SER A 576 -5.75 -18.38 -23.66
C SER A 576 -4.90 -19.33 -22.82
N LEU A 577 -3.58 -19.15 -22.81
CA LEU A 577 -2.64 -20.02 -22.09
C LEU A 577 -2.43 -19.60 -20.62
N ARG A 578 -2.81 -18.37 -20.24
CA ARG A 578 -2.53 -17.86 -18.89
C ARG A 578 -3.23 -18.67 -17.81
N GLN A 579 -4.49 -19.05 -18.03
CA GLN A 579 -5.25 -19.82 -17.03
C GLN A 579 -4.69 -21.23 -16.87
N SER A 580 -4.33 -21.90 -17.97
CA SER A 580 -3.78 -23.26 -17.90
C SER A 580 -2.43 -23.30 -17.16
N LEU A 581 -1.57 -22.28 -17.32
CA LEU A 581 -0.32 -22.17 -16.56
C LEU A 581 -0.55 -21.99 -15.05
N VAL A 582 -1.58 -21.24 -14.67
CA VAL A 582 -1.97 -21.03 -13.28
C VAL A 582 -2.53 -22.32 -12.68
N ASP A 583 -3.40 -23.01 -13.41
CA ASP A 583 -4.00 -24.27 -12.96
C ASP A 583 -2.96 -25.37 -12.82
N ASP A 584 -2.04 -25.47 -13.78
CA ASP A 584 -0.91 -26.39 -13.73
C ASP A 584 -0.01 -26.11 -12.51
N PHE A 585 0.35 -24.86 -12.26
CA PHE A 585 1.12 -24.52 -11.06
C PHE A 585 0.39 -24.84 -9.75
N ASN A 586 -0.93 -24.63 -9.69
CA ASN A 586 -1.71 -24.93 -8.49
C ASN A 586 -1.83 -26.44 -8.25
N LYS A 587 -1.96 -27.26 -9.32
CA LYS A 587 -2.12 -28.72 -9.24
C LYS A 587 -0.79 -29.46 -9.07
N SER A 588 0.25 -29.05 -9.79
CA SER A 588 1.52 -29.77 -9.87
C SER A 588 2.40 -29.54 -8.63
N PRO A 589 2.78 -30.57 -7.87
CA PRO A 589 3.69 -30.42 -6.72
C PRO A 589 5.15 -30.21 -7.15
N SER A 590 5.52 -30.61 -8.37
CA SER A 590 6.87 -30.48 -8.93
C SER A 590 7.25 -29.04 -9.26
N LYS A 591 6.28 -28.19 -9.61
CA LYS A 591 6.52 -26.78 -9.93
C LYS A 591 6.63 -25.96 -8.65
N GLN A 592 7.87 -25.60 -8.30
CA GLN A 592 8.16 -24.89 -7.06
C GLN A 592 8.15 -23.37 -7.25
N VAL A 593 8.60 -22.87 -8.41
CA VAL A 593 8.76 -21.42 -8.65
C VAL A 593 7.84 -20.94 -9.77
N PHE A 594 7.24 -19.77 -9.60
CA PHE A 594 6.49 -19.09 -10.65
C PHE A 594 7.10 -17.69 -10.88
N LEU A 595 7.68 -17.47 -12.07
CA LEU A 595 8.18 -16.18 -12.54
C LEU A 595 7.03 -15.34 -13.13
N ILE A 596 6.79 -14.16 -12.59
CA ILE A 596 5.69 -13.29 -13.01
C ILE A 596 6.19 -11.87 -13.23
N SER A 597 5.88 -11.28 -14.39
CA SER A 597 6.10 -9.84 -14.54
C SER A 597 5.07 -9.06 -13.73
N THR A 598 5.46 -8.07 -12.93
CA THR A 598 4.53 -7.31 -12.06
C THR A 598 3.35 -6.71 -12.85
N ARG A 599 3.57 -6.32 -14.11
CA ARG A 599 2.51 -5.84 -15.02
C ARG A 599 1.54 -6.94 -15.46
N ALA A 600 2.03 -8.13 -15.78
CA ALA A 600 1.17 -9.27 -16.15
C ALA A 600 0.56 -9.96 -14.92
N GLY A 601 1.16 -9.79 -13.74
CA GLY A 601 0.66 -10.25 -12.44
C GLY A 601 -0.41 -9.34 -11.84
N GLY A 602 -0.57 -8.10 -12.32
CA GLY A 602 -1.69 -7.21 -11.97
C GLY A 602 -3.05 -7.70 -12.50
N LEU A 603 -3.07 -8.84 -13.19
CA LEU A 603 -4.27 -9.49 -13.69
C LEU A 603 -4.85 -10.39 -12.59
N GLY A 604 -6.18 -10.53 -12.57
CA GLY A 604 -7.02 -11.23 -11.58
C GLY A 604 -6.67 -12.67 -11.17
N LEU A 605 -5.49 -13.20 -11.52
CA LEU A 605 -5.03 -14.57 -11.33
C LEU A 605 -5.09 -15.02 -9.86
N ASN A 606 -5.40 -16.30 -9.66
CA ASN A 606 -5.51 -16.93 -8.35
C ASN A 606 -4.37 -17.95 -8.13
N LEU A 607 -3.36 -17.57 -7.36
CA LEU A 607 -2.15 -18.36 -7.10
C LEU A 607 -2.07 -18.77 -5.62
N ALA A 608 -3.19 -19.22 -5.06
CA ALA A 608 -3.33 -19.57 -3.65
C ALA A 608 -2.47 -20.77 -3.19
N SER A 609 -1.88 -21.53 -4.11
CA SER A 609 -0.96 -22.64 -3.75
C SER A 609 0.40 -22.17 -3.25
N ALA A 610 0.81 -20.94 -3.58
CA ALA A 610 2.10 -20.39 -3.16
C ALA A 610 2.01 -19.74 -1.78
N ASN A 611 3.04 -19.96 -0.95
CA ASN A 611 3.12 -19.42 0.41
C ASN A 611 4.33 -18.50 0.63
N ARG A 612 5.19 -18.35 -0.37
CA ARG A 612 6.29 -17.39 -0.41
C ARG A 612 6.10 -16.45 -1.60
N VAL A 613 6.24 -15.16 -1.37
CA VAL A 613 6.22 -14.14 -2.43
C VAL A 613 7.49 -13.33 -2.34
N VAL A 614 8.20 -13.19 -3.46
CA VAL A 614 9.39 -12.36 -3.58
C VAL A 614 9.10 -11.24 -4.57
N ILE A 615 9.28 -10.00 -4.13
CA ILE A 615 9.29 -8.82 -4.99
C ILE A 615 10.76 -8.44 -5.17
N PHE A 616 11.31 -8.70 -6.36
CA PHE A 616 12.74 -8.51 -6.64
C PHE A 616 13.10 -7.04 -6.85
N ASP A 617 12.25 -6.29 -7.55
CA ASP A 617 12.40 -4.86 -7.80
C ASP A 617 11.12 -4.10 -7.38
N PRO A 618 11.19 -3.25 -6.33
CA PRO A 618 10.03 -2.51 -5.85
C PRO A 618 9.57 -1.46 -6.88
N ASN A 619 8.25 -1.23 -6.96
CA ASN A 619 7.71 -0.22 -7.85
C ASN A 619 7.50 1.14 -7.16
N TRP A 620 7.65 2.26 -7.85
CA TRP A 620 7.31 3.59 -7.31
C TRP A 620 5.85 3.71 -6.83
N ASN A 621 4.95 2.86 -7.33
CA ASN A 621 3.56 2.76 -6.90
C ASN A 621 3.36 1.54 -5.97
N PRO A 622 3.13 1.74 -4.65
CA PRO A 622 2.96 0.63 -3.70
C PRO A 622 1.73 -0.23 -4.01
N ALA A 623 0.72 0.30 -4.71
CA ALA A 623 -0.46 -0.47 -5.09
C ALA A 623 -0.13 -1.67 -5.99
N GLN A 624 0.89 -1.58 -6.85
CA GLN A 624 1.29 -2.69 -7.72
C GLN A 624 1.90 -3.83 -6.92
N ASP A 625 2.70 -3.50 -5.91
CA ASP A 625 3.32 -4.47 -5.02
C ASP A 625 2.26 -5.16 -4.14
N LEU A 626 1.29 -4.40 -3.61
CA LEU A 626 0.15 -4.96 -2.87
C LEU A 626 -0.68 -5.90 -3.76
N GLN A 627 -0.93 -5.52 -5.01
CA GLN A 627 -1.61 -6.35 -6.00
C GLN A 627 -0.90 -7.68 -6.27
N ALA A 628 0.45 -7.67 -6.27
CA ALA A 628 1.26 -8.87 -6.48
C ALA A 628 1.17 -9.83 -5.28
N GLN A 629 1.25 -9.31 -4.06
CA GLN A 629 1.14 -10.11 -2.83
C GLN A 629 -0.24 -10.77 -2.70
N ASP A 630 -1.29 -10.01 -3.03
CA ASP A 630 -2.68 -10.45 -2.98
C ASP A 630 -3.02 -11.55 -3.99
N ARG A 631 -2.10 -11.92 -4.91
CA ARG A 631 -2.24 -13.10 -5.76
C ARG A 631 -2.14 -14.42 -4.98
N SER A 632 -1.35 -14.43 -3.91
CA SER A 632 -1.14 -15.59 -3.04
C SER A 632 -1.98 -15.51 -1.75
N PHE A 633 -2.06 -14.31 -1.16
CA PHE A 633 -2.85 -14.06 0.05
C PHE A 633 -4.31 -13.81 -0.35
N ARG A 634 -4.99 -14.88 -0.76
CA ARG A 634 -6.37 -14.85 -1.23
C ARG A 634 -7.18 -16.00 -0.62
N TYR A 635 -8.51 -15.86 -0.64
CA TYR A 635 -9.42 -16.94 -0.24
C TYR A 635 -9.04 -18.26 -0.94
N GLY A 636 -8.91 -19.33 -0.14
CA GLY A 636 -8.38 -20.63 -0.58
C GLY A 636 -6.95 -20.91 -0.12
N GLN A 637 -6.22 -19.90 0.37
CA GLN A 637 -4.92 -20.06 0.99
C GLN A 637 -5.02 -20.79 2.32
N LYS A 638 -4.31 -21.91 2.45
CA LYS A 638 -4.30 -22.76 3.66
C LYS A 638 -3.02 -22.62 4.48
N ARG A 639 -2.02 -21.88 3.99
CA ARG A 639 -0.70 -21.73 4.62
C ARG A 639 -0.43 -20.26 4.95
N HIS A 640 0.41 -20.01 5.95
CA HIS A 640 0.87 -18.65 6.26
C HIS A 640 1.72 -18.10 5.11
N VAL A 641 1.36 -16.91 4.62
CA VAL A 641 2.04 -16.27 3.48
C VAL A 641 3.11 -15.32 4.00
N ILE A 642 4.34 -15.50 3.50
CA ILE A 642 5.46 -14.60 3.83
C ILE A 642 5.91 -13.91 2.54
N VAL A 643 5.92 -12.58 2.57
CA VAL A 643 6.36 -11.72 1.48
C VAL A 643 7.76 -11.20 1.81
N PHE A 644 8.65 -11.22 0.81
CA PHE A 644 10.00 -10.66 0.88
C PHE A 644 10.15 -9.60 -0.21
N ARG A 645 10.48 -8.38 0.19
CA ARG A 645 10.85 -7.29 -0.73
C ARG A 645 12.36 -7.10 -0.68
N LEU A 646 13.03 -7.35 -1.80
CA LEU A 646 14.48 -7.23 -1.88
C LEU A 646 14.86 -5.82 -2.35
N LEU A 647 15.64 -5.11 -1.53
CA LEU A 647 16.15 -3.77 -1.82
C LEU A 647 17.67 -3.82 -1.85
N ALA A 648 18.30 -3.15 -2.81
CA ALA A 648 19.75 -2.93 -2.76
C ALA A 648 20.08 -1.80 -1.77
N ALA A 649 20.82 -2.12 -0.72
CA ALA A 649 21.26 -1.18 0.30
C ALA A 649 22.18 -0.10 -0.30
N GLY A 650 21.99 1.16 0.08
CA GLY A 650 22.76 2.31 -0.42
C GLY A 650 22.50 2.66 -1.89
N SER A 651 21.36 2.25 -2.43
CA SER A 651 20.95 2.51 -3.82
C SER A 651 19.69 3.37 -3.89
N LEU A 652 19.35 3.80 -5.12
CA LEU A 652 18.10 4.50 -5.43
C LEU A 652 16.84 3.77 -4.91
N GLU A 653 16.89 2.45 -4.77
CA GLU A 653 15.73 1.66 -4.32
C GLU A 653 15.29 1.97 -2.89
N GLU A 654 16.20 2.41 -2.02
CA GLU A 654 15.87 2.89 -0.69
C GLU A 654 14.96 4.12 -0.73
N LEU A 655 15.25 5.06 -1.65
CA LEU A 655 14.40 6.21 -1.90
C LEU A 655 13.05 5.81 -2.50
N VAL A 656 13.04 4.81 -3.40
CA VAL A 656 11.78 4.25 -3.94
C VAL A 656 10.91 3.73 -2.79
N TYR A 657 11.48 2.91 -1.91
CA TYR A 657 10.79 2.35 -0.76
C TYR A 657 10.33 3.43 0.24
N SER A 658 11.17 4.40 0.56
CA SER A 658 10.81 5.53 1.42
C SER A 658 9.62 6.34 0.85
N ARG A 659 9.60 6.57 -0.46
CA ARG A 659 8.45 7.19 -1.13
C ARG A 659 7.21 6.29 -1.16
N GLN A 660 7.37 4.96 -1.23
CA GLN A 660 6.25 4.02 -1.10
C GLN A 660 5.61 4.16 0.29
N ILE A 661 6.42 4.17 1.36
CA ILE A 661 5.93 4.37 2.74
C ILE A 661 5.16 5.68 2.84
N TYR A 662 5.75 6.80 2.39
CA TYR A 662 5.08 8.11 2.42
C TYR A 662 3.71 8.09 1.72
N LYS A 663 3.62 7.48 0.53
CA LYS A 663 2.35 7.36 -0.21
C LYS A 663 1.34 6.46 0.50
N GLN A 664 1.80 5.36 1.08
CA GLN A 664 0.93 4.43 1.80
C GLN A 664 0.36 5.08 3.07
N GLN A 665 1.17 5.83 3.81
CA GLN A 665 0.73 6.60 4.97
C GLN A 665 -0.31 7.66 4.59
N LEU A 666 -0.06 8.45 3.54
CA LEU A 666 -1.04 9.43 3.05
C LEU A 666 -2.38 8.78 2.64
N SER A 667 -2.32 7.60 2.00
CA SER A 667 -3.50 6.84 1.62
C SER A 667 -4.31 6.36 2.84
N ASN A 668 -3.63 5.84 3.87
CA ASN A 668 -4.26 5.41 5.12
C ASN A 668 -4.88 6.58 5.89
N ILE A 669 -4.21 7.73 5.91
CA ILE A 669 -4.70 8.96 6.54
C ILE A 669 -5.97 9.43 5.86
N ALA A 670 -5.97 9.56 4.53
CA ALA A 670 -7.09 10.11 3.77
C ALA A 670 -8.32 9.19 3.75
N VAL A 671 -8.13 7.87 3.63
CA VAL A 671 -9.24 6.92 3.47
C VAL A 671 -9.72 6.34 4.80
N SER A 672 -8.79 5.90 5.65
CA SER A 672 -9.13 5.18 6.89
C SER A 672 -9.12 6.07 8.12
N GLY A 673 -8.67 7.32 8.02
CA GLY A 673 -8.59 8.19 9.17
C GLY A 673 -7.57 7.74 10.21
N LYS A 674 -6.61 6.88 9.86
CA LYS A 674 -5.59 6.37 10.80
C LYS A 674 -4.51 7.42 11.07
N MET A 675 -4.01 7.46 12.30
CA MET A 675 -2.84 8.26 12.64
C MET A 675 -1.58 7.47 12.33
N GLU A 676 -0.77 8.01 11.42
CA GLU A 676 0.46 7.37 10.98
C GLU A 676 1.69 8.10 11.52
N LYS A 677 2.81 7.38 11.62
CA LYS A 677 4.10 7.94 12.02
C LYS A 677 4.57 8.97 11.00
N ARG A 678 5.09 10.10 11.49
CA ARG A 678 5.64 11.18 10.66
C ARG A 678 7.14 11.00 10.58
N TYR A 679 7.64 10.34 9.54
CA TYR A 679 9.09 10.12 9.36
C TYR A 679 9.77 11.25 8.61
N PHE A 680 9.06 11.88 7.67
CA PHE A 680 9.70 12.62 6.60
C PHE A 680 9.46 14.13 6.66
N GLN A 681 10.46 14.89 6.23
CA GLN A 681 10.37 16.34 6.10
C GLN A 681 9.77 16.79 4.76
N GLY A 682 9.95 15.98 3.72
CA GLY A 682 9.54 16.29 2.36
C GLY A 682 8.02 16.26 2.16
N VAL A 683 7.51 17.20 1.38
CA VAL A 683 6.10 17.31 1.00
C VAL A 683 5.96 17.16 -0.52
N GLN A 684 5.10 16.24 -0.95
CA GLN A 684 4.89 15.94 -2.36
C GLN A 684 4.31 17.14 -3.11
N ASP A 685 4.86 17.42 -4.31
CA ASP A 685 4.49 18.51 -5.20
C ASP A 685 4.79 19.94 -4.67
N CYS A 686 5.51 20.07 -3.54
CA CYS A 686 5.95 21.35 -2.98
C CYS A 686 7.42 21.63 -3.29
N LYS A 687 7.72 22.73 -4.00
CA LYS A 687 9.10 23.11 -4.34
C LYS A 687 9.92 23.57 -3.13
N GLU A 688 9.28 24.20 -2.15
CA GLU A 688 9.92 24.75 -0.95
C GLU A 688 10.32 23.65 0.05
N PHE A 689 9.50 22.60 0.15
CA PHE A 689 9.67 21.52 1.12
C PHE A 689 9.94 20.19 0.40
N GLN A 690 11.00 20.15 -0.40
CA GLN A 690 11.42 18.90 -1.05
C GLN A 690 11.94 17.87 -0.03
N GLY A 691 12.55 18.34 1.06
CA GLY A 691 13.09 17.51 2.14
C GLY A 691 14.11 16.50 1.63
N GLU A 692 14.21 15.34 2.27
CA GLU A 692 15.02 14.21 1.81
C GLU A 692 14.40 13.41 0.65
N LEU A 693 13.06 13.41 0.53
CA LEU A 693 12.36 12.47 -0.33
C LEU A 693 12.24 12.98 -1.75
N PHE A 694 11.98 14.27 -1.94
CA PHE A 694 11.61 14.85 -3.23
C PHE A 694 12.72 15.72 -3.78
N GLY A 695 12.69 16.00 -5.09
CA GLY A 695 13.76 16.74 -5.76
C GLY A 695 14.70 15.83 -6.57
N ILE A 696 15.31 16.42 -7.60
CA ILE A 696 16.18 15.69 -8.53
C ILE A 696 17.55 15.44 -7.90
N CYS A 697 18.09 16.39 -7.12
CA CYS A 697 19.36 16.20 -6.41
C CYS A 697 19.30 14.98 -5.47
N ASN A 698 18.19 14.82 -4.75
CA ASN A 698 17.99 13.67 -3.86
C ASN A 698 17.90 12.34 -4.62
N LEU A 699 17.37 12.33 -5.85
CA LEU A 699 17.30 11.11 -6.68
C LEU A 699 18.68 10.58 -7.09
N PHE A 700 19.66 11.46 -7.25
CA PHE A 700 21.00 11.14 -7.74
C PHE A 700 22.08 11.36 -6.68
N GLY A 701 21.69 11.57 -5.42
CA GLY A 701 22.62 11.66 -4.30
C GLY A 701 23.36 10.34 -4.10
N ASP A 702 24.62 10.43 -3.67
CA ASP A 702 25.37 9.24 -3.27
C ASP A 702 24.82 8.73 -1.93
N LEU A 703 24.18 7.56 -1.97
CA LEU A 703 23.58 6.88 -0.82
C LEU A 703 24.47 5.74 -0.30
N SER A 704 25.66 5.55 -0.87
CA SER A 704 26.48 4.35 -0.65
C SER A 704 27.01 4.21 0.78
N ASP A 705 27.25 5.32 1.48
CA ASP A 705 27.91 5.33 2.80
C ASP A 705 26.95 5.35 4.01
N LYS A 706 25.62 5.48 3.80
CA LYS A 706 24.62 5.52 4.89
C LYS A 706 23.34 4.78 4.50
N LEU A 707 22.87 3.88 5.38
CA LEU A 707 21.56 3.23 5.25
C LEU A 707 20.47 4.22 5.63
N PHE A 708 20.23 5.16 4.72
CA PHE A 708 19.37 6.33 4.88
C PHE A 708 18.01 5.98 5.50
N THR A 709 17.37 4.92 4.99
CA THR A 709 16.03 4.53 5.45
C THR A 709 16.04 3.94 6.85
N SER A 710 17.06 3.15 7.19
CA SER A 710 17.18 2.53 8.51
C SER A 710 17.48 3.56 9.60
N GLU A 711 18.32 4.55 9.31
CA GLU A 711 18.65 5.62 10.25
C GLU A 711 17.40 6.41 10.64
N ILE A 712 16.55 6.76 9.67
CA ILE A 712 15.28 7.47 9.93
C ILE A 712 14.35 6.64 10.81
N ILE A 713 14.22 5.34 10.53
CA ILE A 713 13.34 4.45 11.29
C ILE A 713 13.87 4.27 12.72
N GLU A 714 15.15 3.95 12.89
CA GLU A 714 15.77 3.75 14.21
C GLU A 714 15.77 5.01 15.07
N MET A 715 15.99 6.19 14.47
CA MET A 715 15.91 7.47 15.20
C MET A 715 14.53 7.69 15.81
N HIS A 716 13.47 7.32 15.09
CA HIS A 716 12.10 7.43 15.58
C HIS A 716 11.74 6.40 16.65
N GLU A 717 12.26 5.17 16.55
CA GLU A 717 12.10 4.16 17.59
C GLU A 717 12.73 4.61 18.92
N LYS A 718 13.95 5.16 18.87
CA LYS A 718 14.66 5.70 20.05
C LYS A 718 13.97 6.93 20.66
N GLN A 719 13.34 7.79 19.85
CA GLN A 719 12.54 8.93 20.35
C GLN A 719 11.22 8.49 21.01
N GLY A 720 10.62 7.39 20.54
CA GLY A 720 9.44 6.77 21.16
C GLY A 720 9.75 6.20 22.56
N GLU A 721 10.91 5.58 22.73
CA GLU A 721 11.34 5.05 24.04
C GLU A 721 11.62 6.17 25.06
N ASN A 722 12.33 7.23 24.67
CA ASN A 722 12.65 8.36 25.55
C ASN A 722 11.42 9.14 26.04
N SER A 723 10.32 9.13 25.28
CA SER A 723 9.05 9.75 25.67
C SER A 723 8.30 8.92 26.73
N THR A 724 8.69 7.65 26.93
CA THR A 724 8.00 6.69 27.79
C THR A 724 8.75 6.41 29.12
N THR A 725 9.94 7.00 29.31
CA THR A 725 10.81 6.79 30.50
C THR A 725 10.92 7.97 31.47
N LEU A 726 10.01 8.95 31.45
CA LEU A 726 9.94 10.01 32.48
C LEU A 726 8.90 9.74 33.56
N ILE A 727 8.94 8.55 34.17
CA ILE A 727 8.46 8.33 35.54
C ILE A 727 9.48 7.42 36.24
N ARG A 728 10.47 8.03 36.89
CA ARG A 728 11.22 7.37 37.97
C ARG A 728 10.88 8.08 39.28
N PRO A 729 10.45 7.38 40.34
CA PRO A 729 10.31 7.98 41.66
C PRO A 729 11.70 8.33 42.21
N PHE A 730 11.81 9.53 42.78
CA PHE A 730 12.90 9.94 43.65
C PHE A 730 13.01 8.99 44.86
N ASN A 731 14.24 8.64 45.26
CA ASN A 731 14.63 8.44 46.65
C ASN A 731 16.11 8.86 46.84
N PRO A 732 16.50 9.44 48.00
CA PRO A 732 17.73 10.22 48.14
C PRO A 732 18.88 9.50 48.91
N GLU A 733 20.12 9.98 48.70
CA GLU A 733 21.38 9.83 49.49
C GLU A 733 22.03 8.41 49.55
N ILE A 734 23.35 8.14 49.53
CA ILE A 734 24.56 8.75 50.16
C ILE A 734 25.84 8.44 49.32
N ASP A 735 26.91 9.21 49.60
CA ASP A 735 28.21 9.46 48.94
C ASP A 735 29.41 8.48 49.20
N TYR A 736 30.34 8.50 48.23
CA TYR A 736 31.82 8.25 48.13
C TYR A 736 32.62 7.00 48.60
N ASP A 737 33.40 6.49 47.61
CA ASP A 737 34.81 6.01 47.53
C ASP A 737 35.43 4.95 48.50
N ASN A 738 35.94 3.84 47.91
CA ASN A 738 37.34 3.37 47.97
C ASN A 738 37.58 2.02 47.23
N PHE A 739 38.68 1.92 46.45
CA PHE A 739 39.30 0.68 45.90
C PHE A 739 40.05 -0.11 47.02
N PRO A 740 40.51 -1.40 46.90
CA PRO A 740 41.05 -2.07 45.70
C PRO A 740 40.76 -3.60 45.53
N LYS A 741 41.36 -4.17 44.46
CA LYS A 741 41.34 -5.55 43.94
C LYS A 741 41.64 -6.66 44.98
N GLU A 742 40.97 -7.80 44.89
CA GLU A 742 41.59 -9.15 44.91
C GLU A 742 40.62 -10.30 44.53
N THR A 743 41.23 -11.40 44.08
CA THR A 743 40.69 -12.62 43.48
C THR A 743 40.01 -13.60 44.46
N SER A 744 38.91 -14.25 44.06
CA SER A 744 38.67 -15.71 44.26
C SER A 744 37.25 -16.14 43.82
N LYS A 745 37.14 -17.42 43.42
CA LYS A 745 35.94 -18.11 42.91
C LYS A 745 34.99 -18.51 44.05
N ALA A 746 33.66 -18.32 43.88
CA ALA A 746 32.62 -19.37 43.95
C ALA A 746 31.19 -18.80 44.17
N SER A 747 30.30 -19.11 43.21
CA SER A 747 28.84 -19.35 43.27
C SER A 747 27.91 -18.51 44.17
N SER A 748 26.96 -17.76 43.57
CA SER A 748 25.56 -18.20 43.38
C SER A 748 24.63 -17.10 42.84
N HIS A 749 23.86 -17.49 41.82
CA HIS A 749 22.54 -17.02 41.37
C HIS A 749 22.16 -15.55 41.10
N ALA A 750 21.74 -15.39 39.83
CA ALA A 750 20.54 -14.71 39.34
C ALA A 750 20.58 -13.18 39.17
N LYS A 751 21.04 -12.77 37.98
CA LYS A 751 20.33 -11.87 37.04
C LYS A 751 21.14 -11.80 35.74
N SER A 752 20.73 -12.59 34.76
CA SER A 752 21.34 -12.70 33.44
C SER A 752 20.38 -12.24 32.35
N ASP A 753 20.96 -11.83 31.22
CA ASP A 753 20.42 -11.97 29.87
C ASP A 753 19.43 -10.94 29.30
N GLU A 754 19.80 -9.65 29.26
CA GLU A 754 19.22 -8.72 28.25
C GLU A 754 20.25 -7.99 27.38
N MET A 755 21.53 -7.92 27.75
CA MET A 755 22.54 -7.14 27.00
C MET A 755 23.43 -7.96 26.05
N THR A 756 23.35 -9.29 26.09
CA THR A 756 24.10 -10.20 25.21
C THR A 756 23.33 -10.59 23.94
N PHE A 757 22.02 -10.33 23.87
CA PHE A 757 21.15 -10.78 22.75
C PHE A 757 21.26 -9.92 21.48
N PHE A 758 21.77 -8.68 21.56
CA PHE A 758 21.91 -7.80 20.39
C PHE A 758 23.17 -8.03 19.55
N CYS A 759 24.17 -8.76 20.07
CA CYS A 759 25.45 -8.93 19.39
C CYS A 759 25.50 -10.18 18.49
N GLU A 760 24.72 -11.22 18.79
CA GLU A 760 24.72 -12.47 18.02
C GLU A 760 23.84 -12.41 16.74
N ASP A 761 22.78 -11.59 16.74
CA ASP A 761 21.84 -11.45 15.61
C ASP A 761 22.45 -10.76 14.38
N LYS A 762 23.42 -9.84 14.57
CA LYS A 762 24.08 -9.12 13.47
C LYS A 762 25.01 -10.02 12.64
N ASN A 763 25.64 -11.01 13.27
CA ASN A 763 26.60 -11.89 12.59
C ASN A 763 25.89 -12.86 11.61
N LYS A 764 24.68 -13.34 11.94
CA LYS A 764 23.91 -14.26 11.07
C LYS A 764 23.26 -13.59 9.84
N LEU A 765 22.90 -12.31 9.95
CA LEU A 765 22.37 -11.53 8.83
C LEU A 765 23.46 -11.17 7.82
N GLN A 766 24.67 -10.87 8.31
CA GLN A 766 25.85 -10.63 7.47
C GLN A 766 26.21 -11.85 6.62
N ASP A 767 26.09 -13.06 7.18
CA ASP A 767 26.30 -14.31 6.43
C ASP A 767 25.30 -14.47 5.28
N LEU A 768 24.08 -13.93 5.36
CA LEU A 768 23.09 -13.95 4.27
C LEU A 768 23.31 -12.83 3.23
N GLY A 769 24.24 -11.90 3.48
CA GLY A 769 24.40 -10.67 2.68
C GLY A 769 23.30 -9.64 2.93
N ILE A 770 22.56 -9.79 4.03
CA ILE A 770 21.48 -8.89 4.45
C ILE A 770 22.04 -7.89 5.44
N VAL A 771 21.89 -6.61 5.15
CA VAL A 771 22.38 -5.52 6.00
C VAL A 771 21.36 -5.17 7.08
N TYR A 772 20.09 -5.12 6.69
CA TYR A 772 18.98 -4.73 7.56
C TYR A 772 17.69 -5.38 7.07
N ALA A 773 16.78 -5.71 7.98
CA ALA A 773 15.46 -6.22 7.63
C ALA A 773 14.43 -5.83 8.68
N HIS A 774 13.23 -5.47 8.23
CA HIS A 774 12.12 -5.10 9.10
C HIS A 774 10.78 -5.52 8.49
N ARG A 775 9.72 -5.50 9.31
CA ARG A 775 8.35 -5.73 8.83
C ARG A 775 7.76 -4.41 8.33
N ASN A 776 7.26 -4.41 7.11
CA ASN A 776 6.70 -3.21 6.48
C ASN A 776 5.55 -2.62 7.31
N GLU A 777 4.73 -3.46 7.94
CA GLU A 777 3.59 -3.05 8.76
C GLU A 777 4.00 -2.26 10.01
N ASP A 778 5.14 -2.57 10.63
CA ASP A 778 5.64 -1.89 11.84
C ASP A 778 6.12 -0.46 11.54
N VAL A 779 6.58 -0.24 10.30
CA VAL A 779 7.00 1.07 9.81
C VAL A 779 5.81 1.87 9.34
N VAL A 780 4.92 1.27 8.55
CA VAL A 780 3.76 1.98 7.97
C VAL A 780 2.77 2.36 9.06
N ASN A 781 2.41 1.42 9.95
CA ASN A 781 1.40 1.64 10.97
C ASN A 781 2.03 2.12 12.28
N MET A 782 1.32 2.97 13.02
CA MET A 782 1.51 3.03 14.47
C MET A 782 1.13 1.66 15.04
N GLY A 783 2.06 0.98 15.73
CA GLY A 783 1.75 -0.26 16.44
C GLY A 783 0.54 -0.05 17.38
N PRO A 784 -0.17 -1.10 17.82
CA PRO A 784 -1.34 -0.94 18.67
C PRO A 784 -0.92 -0.36 20.02
N GLY A 785 -0.91 0.98 20.10
CA GLY A 785 -1.09 1.71 21.33
C GLY A 785 -2.44 1.27 21.91
N LEU A 786 -2.47 1.15 23.23
CA LEU A 786 -3.63 0.70 23.99
C LEU A 786 -4.95 1.27 23.43
N PRO A 787 -6.04 0.48 23.41
CA PRO A 787 -7.35 1.02 23.06
C PRO A 787 -7.61 2.24 23.94
N GLU A 788 -7.95 3.37 23.30
CA GLU A 788 -8.50 4.52 24.00
C GLU A 788 -9.59 4.01 24.94
N LYS A 789 -9.41 4.21 26.25
CA LYS A 789 -10.44 3.92 27.24
C LYS A 789 -11.64 4.80 26.91
N ILE A 790 -12.63 4.21 26.27
CA ILE A 790 -13.97 4.75 26.23
C ILE A 790 -14.49 4.64 27.66
N VAL A 791 -14.62 5.77 28.35
CA VAL A 791 -15.39 5.87 29.59
C VAL A 791 -16.86 5.81 29.19
N THR A 792 -17.45 4.61 29.21
CA THR A 792 -18.90 4.42 29.24
C THR A 792 -19.34 4.27 30.69
N GLY A 793 -20.17 5.19 31.17
CA GLY A 793 -20.90 5.03 32.42
C GLY A 793 -22.37 5.36 32.16
N ALA A 794 -23.20 4.33 32.04
CA ALA A 794 -24.65 4.46 32.09
C ALA A 794 -25.15 3.52 33.18
N THR A 795 -25.81 4.08 34.19
CA THR A 795 -26.76 3.39 35.06
C THR A 795 -28.06 4.18 34.96
N HIS A 796 -29.05 3.58 34.32
CA HIS A 796 -30.45 3.93 34.51
C HIS A 796 -30.85 3.55 35.93
N GLU A 797 -31.62 4.41 36.60
CA GLU A 797 -32.79 3.97 37.35
C GLU A 797 -33.77 5.13 37.52
N GLU A 798 -35.01 4.76 37.75
CA GLU A 798 -36.26 5.42 37.38
C GLU A 798 -36.90 6.20 38.55
N PHE A 799 -37.89 7.03 38.18
CA PHE A 799 -39.07 7.47 38.96
C PHE A 799 -38.91 8.11 40.35
N ALA A 800 -39.33 9.38 40.49
CA ALA A 800 -40.47 9.78 41.34
C ALA A 800 -40.70 11.30 41.39
N ASP A 801 -41.97 11.67 41.34
CA ASP A 801 -42.58 12.97 41.63
C ASP A 801 -42.15 13.58 42.98
N ASN A 802 -42.01 14.92 43.04
CA ASN A 802 -42.89 15.77 43.87
C ASN A 802 -42.53 17.28 43.88
N THR A 803 -43.54 18.07 43.51
CA THR A 803 -44.07 19.28 44.17
C THR A 803 -43.16 20.27 44.95
N SER A 804 -43.25 21.52 44.48
CA SER A 804 -43.55 22.74 45.25
C SER A 804 -42.43 23.58 45.92
N SER A 805 -42.37 24.81 45.41
CA SER A 805 -42.45 26.07 46.16
C SER A 805 -41.22 26.70 46.85
N LYS A 806 -41.02 27.96 46.42
CA LYS A 806 -40.76 29.18 47.21
C LYS A 806 -39.35 29.50 47.75
N THR A 807 -38.92 30.66 47.27
CA THR A 807 -38.35 31.83 47.98
C THR A 807 -36.86 31.92 48.31
N ARG A 808 -36.31 33.02 47.75
CA ARG A 808 -35.42 34.04 48.34
C ARG A 808 -34.04 33.62 48.84
N GLY A 809 -33.05 34.28 48.23
CA GLY A 809 -32.28 35.29 48.99
C GLY A 809 -30.87 34.90 49.39
N ASN A 810 -29.93 35.43 48.62
CA ASN A 810 -28.61 35.95 49.01
C ASN A 810 -27.53 35.06 49.64
N SER A 811 -26.40 35.14 48.93
CA SER A 811 -25.06 35.47 49.44
C SER A 811 -24.10 34.35 49.84
N SER A 812 -22.98 34.37 49.11
CA SER A 812 -21.61 34.25 49.59
C SER A 812 -21.10 32.88 50.06
N LYS A 813 -20.44 32.24 49.08
CA LYS A 813 -19.37 31.25 49.17
C LYS A 813 -18.37 31.51 50.31
N ARG A 814 -17.98 30.43 50.99
CA ARG A 814 -16.56 30.01 51.19
C ARG A 814 -16.54 28.59 51.76
N ILE A 815 -15.82 27.68 51.09
CA ILE A 815 -14.70 26.88 51.65
C ILE A 815 -14.14 25.94 50.54
N TYR A 816 -12.93 26.30 50.13
CA TYR A 816 -11.76 25.54 49.67
C TYR A 816 -11.88 24.26 48.81
N LYS A 817 -11.35 24.36 47.58
CA LYS A 817 -10.71 23.27 46.84
C LYS A 817 -9.36 23.79 46.33
N MET A 818 -8.26 23.10 46.68
CA MET A 818 -6.89 23.44 46.24
C MET A 818 -6.71 23.13 44.75
N ASP A 819 -6.34 24.16 43.97
CA ASP A 819 -5.96 24.04 42.56
C ASP A 819 -4.47 23.72 42.40
N ARG A 820 -4.16 22.75 41.52
CA ARG A 820 -2.81 22.49 41.00
C ARG A 820 -2.52 23.54 39.92
N LEU A 821 -1.64 24.49 40.22
CA LEU A 821 -1.22 25.56 39.31
C LEU A 821 -0.35 25.03 38.16
N SER A 822 -0.47 25.68 37.00
CA SER A 822 0.28 25.36 35.79
C SER A 822 1.78 25.67 35.93
N SER A 823 2.63 24.97 35.16
CA SER A 823 4.11 25.16 35.17
C SER A 823 4.54 26.61 34.85
N GLU A 824 3.72 27.37 34.12
CA GLU A 824 3.99 28.78 33.82
C GLU A 824 3.69 29.72 35.00
N GLU A 825 2.65 29.45 35.79
CA GLU A 825 2.33 30.24 36.98
C GLU A 825 3.37 30.06 38.09
N LEU A 826 3.96 28.86 38.21
CA LEU A 826 5.06 28.61 39.14
C LEU A 826 6.29 29.47 38.78
N LYS A 827 6.67 29.54 37.50
CA LYS A 827 7.79 30.37 37.04
C LYS A 827 7.52 31.86 37.22
N ARG A 828 6.28 32.31 36.99
CA ARG A 828 5.88 33.70 37.22
C ARG A 828 5.92 34.07 38.70
N ASN A 829 5.52 33.16 39.58
CA ASN A 829 5.58 33.36 41.02
C ASN A 829 7.02 33.37 41.53
N GLU A 830 7.91 32.52 41.01
CA GLU A 830 9.35 32.60 41.33
C GLU A 830 9.98 33.93 40.89
N PHE A 831 9.62 34.43 39.70
CA PHE A 831 10.08 35.74 39.23
C PHE A 831 9.65 36.87 40.17
N ARG A 832 8.40 36.82 40.67
CA ARG A 832 7.88 37.76 41.67
C ARG A 832 8.62 37.70 42.99
N HIS A 833 8.90 36.50 43.49
CA HIS A 833 9.61 36.33 44.76
C HIS A 833 11.05 36.85 44.69
N ILE A 834 11.72 36.69 43.54
CA ILE A 834 13.06 37.25 43.34
C ILE A 834 12.99 38.78 43.27
N ALA A 835 12.03 39.35 42.52
CA ALA A 835 11.84 40.80 42.43
C ALA A 835 11.58 41.43 43.82
N HIS A 836 10.70 40.82 44.62
CA HIS A 836 10.40 41.26 45.97
C HIS A 836 11.58 41.05 46.93
N GLY A 837 12.36 39.97 46.77
CA GLY A 837 13.58 39.73 47.53
C GLY A 837 14.68 40.78 47.31
N MET A 838 14.62 41.50 46.18
CA MET A 838 15.46 42.66 45.88
C MET A 838 14.79 44.01 46.21
N GLY A 839 13.57 44.01 46.77
CA GLY A 839 12.81 45.22 47.08
C GLY A 839 12.32 45.99 45.86
N MET A 840 12.18 45.32 44.70
CA MET A 840 11.79 45.94 43.44
C MET A 840 10.41 45.47 42.95
N GLU A 841 9.67 46.36 42.29
CA GLU A 841 8.44 46.00 41.57
C GLU A 841 8.74 45.18 40.30
N GLU A 842 7.85 44.28 39.89
CA GLU A 842 8.06 43.33 38.76
C GLU A 842 8.55 44.01 37.47
N LEU A 843 7.96 45.15 37.10
CA LEU A 843 8.34 45.90 35.91
C LEU A 843 9.73 46.54 36.02
N LYS A 844 10.10 47.02 37.20
CA LYS A 844 11.44 47.58 37.46
C LYS A 844 12.49 46.47 37.48
N PHE A 845 12.16 45.32 38.09
CA PHE A 845 13.02 44.15 38.09
C PHE A 845 13.22 43.60 36.67
N SER A 846 12.17 43.53 35.85
CA SER A 846 12.31 43.12 34.44
C SER A 846 13.22 44.04 33.64
N LYS A 847 13.15 45.37 33.85
CA LYS A 847 14.06 46.33 33.21
C LYS A 847 15.49 46.19 33.73
N TRP A 848 15.64 45.99 35.04
CA TRP A 848 16.94 45.73 35.67
C TRP A 848 17.59 44.46 35.10
N VAL A 849 16.85 43.35 35.01
CA VAL A 849 17.32 42.08 34.43
C VAL A 849 17.81 42.28 33.00
N LEU A 850 17.19 43.12 32.18
CA LEU A 850 17.67 43.38 30.83
C LEU A 850 18.96 44.21 30.81
N SER A 851 19.15 45.12 31.77
CA SER A 851 20.32 46.01 31.88
C SER A 851 21.50 45.45 32.69
N ALA A 852 21.28 44.47 33.58
CA ALA A 852 22.29 43.96 34.51
C ALA A 852 23.31 43.05 33.79
N SER A 853 24.56 43.03 34.27
CA SER A 853 25.59 42.14 33.72
C SER A 853 25.33 40.67 34.08
N HIS A 854 25.91 39.74 33.30
CA HIS A 854 25.67 38.32 33.49
C HIS A 854 26.09 37.83 34.89
N SER A 855 27.19 38.36 35.45
CA SER A 855 27.66 38.04 36.79
C SER A 855 26.67 38.46 37.89
N GLN A 856 26.10 39.66 37.79
CA GLN A 856 25.10 40.16 38.74
C GLN A 856 23.81 39.32 38.75
N ARG A 857 23.37 38.84 37.58
CA ARG A 857 22.18 37.97 37.48
C ARG A 857 22.41 36.62 38.15
N ILE A 858 23.62 36.04 37.99
CA ILE A 858 23.98 34.76 38.61
C ILE A 858 24.03 34.91 40.14
N GLU A 859 24.62 35.98 40.64
CA GLU A 859 24.73 36.22 42.09
C GLU A 859 23.35 36.32 42.76
N VAL A 860 22.41 37.05 42.15
CA VAL A 860 21.02 37.16 42.64
C VAL A 860 20.32 35.80 42.66
N LEU A 861 20.50 34.99 41.61
CA LEU A 861 19.90 33.66 41.55
C LEU A 861 20.51 32.70 42.57
N GLN A 862 21.82 32.77 42.81
CA GLN A 862 22.48 31.98 43.84
C GLN A 862 22.03 32.37 45.24
N ASN A 863 21.91 33.68 45.52
CA ASN A 863 21.39 34.17 46.80
C ASN A 863 19.93 33.78 47.03
N TYR A 864 19.09 33.83 45.98
CA TYR A 864 17.72 33.34 46.06
C TYR A 864 17.64 31.84 46.32
N LYS A 865 18.46 31.02 45.64
CA LYS A 865 18.51 29.57 45.87
C LYS A 865 18.99 29.23 47.28
N LYS A 866 19.99 29.95 47.81
CA LYS A 866 20.42 29.80 49.22
C LYS A 866 19.30 30.13 50.20
N LYS A 867 18.56 31.23 49.98
CA LYS A 867 17.42 31.60 50.82
C LYS A 867 16.26 30.60 50.71
N LYS A 868 15.98 30.05 49.53
CA LYS A 868 14.93 29.04 49.31
C LYS A 868 15.26 27.68 49.93
N GLN A 869 16.53 27.37 50.20
CA GLN A 869 16.94 26.16 50.91
C GLN A 869 16.91 26.30 52.45
N LEU A 870 16.84 27.54 52.96
CA LEU A 870 16.76 27.87 54.39
C LEU A 870 15.30 28.04 54.88
N ILE A 871 14.33 28.01 53.96
CA ILE A 871 12.87 28.11 54.18
C ILE A 871 12.27 26.76 53.78
#